data_AF-A0A177ARA9-F1
#
_entry.id   AF-A0A177ARA9-F1
#
_cell.length_a   1.000
_cell.length_b   1.000
_cell.length_c   1.000
_cell.angle_alpha   90.00
_cell.angle_beta   90.00
_cell.angle_gamma   90.00
#
_symmetry.space_group_name_H-M   'P 1'
#
loop_
_entity.id
_entity.type
_entity.pdbx_description
1 polymer ?
#
loop_
_entity_poly.entity_id
_entity_poly.type
_entity_poly.pdbx_seq_one_letter_code
_entity_poly.pdbx_strand_id
1 'polypeptide(L)'
;MFQLNKEKLKELILEMKYFENMALIVFSDVSSIIFNHNTHFTQDAILTELNSVTYHGGHTRTFFALEDAIDDLHKKIKPLLSGYPHVVVTITDGVSDNIFKTSEQAILATNMDIHLISINTKNEHGEYELNSLASYPQINNYFINWNHNDWNHEILSKNYKHQLKNLICNNINECLNNNCVHGACVNKIGGYICFCEDRYGGENCDIVYSETIEQVLISIDVSGSTKQKDFDKLKIYIHELILKLPGQTKIALQSYSNSAEFHVEFTHDKYKLLSVLSSIIYVGGRTNLTHAFQLAKETFDFEIGVSQVMVIFSDAQVDDEAEAFAATLILKQNNVNIVGFGFEISKMEFFPSMFSHPFKNNYITLQDYDDVLNLVKLQDVANLISNTENRCHTNICKNNSACTKTFNHYTCECAGQYSGNKCDGCYNENFDIVIVLDASGSIAHDNFAELKLMIVDYVRQLPMRNTNIGLVSFSDISFRQFDINQFSESLEIMYGILLTNYIGGRSNLASGLDEANKMFSNINNDRKKVLLLATDGNGNIRQDETLGITNSMRKSGIQIIALGTGFNVNKHMMHVAASHPYTYSIPISENYMYTYDQLMSIVSASCNYEKNCPNNCNFSGNCSTRFGLHSCQCNSNYVGKYCDTQCSGRPVDVVLIIDYTSGVEEYYNV
;
A
#
# COMPACT_ATOMS: atom_id res chain seq x y z
N MET A 1 -18.28 -11.16 -28.63
CA MET A 1 -17.78 -12.10 -27.61
C MET A 1 -18.69 -13.32 -27.42
N PHE A 2 -19.95 -13.12 -27.04
CA PHE A 2 -21.02 -14.11 -26.78
C PHE A 2 -20.81 -15.60 -27.18
N GLN A 3 -20.69 -15.94 -28.47
CA GLN A 3 -20.60 -17.35 -28.91
C GLN A 3 -19.41 -18.09 -28.29
N LEU A 4 -18.29 -17.41 -28.03
CA LEU A 4 -17.11 -18.01 -27.40
C LEU A 4 -17.35 -18.25 -25.89
N ASN A 5 -18.03 -17.33 -25.21
CA ASN A 5 -18.48 -17.51 -23.83
C ASN A 5 -19.44 -18.72 -23.74
N LYS A 6 -20.34 -18.89 -24.72
CA LYS A 6 -21.26 -20.02 -24.87
C LYS A 6 -20.57 -21.37 -25.11
N GLU A 7 -19.55 -21.46 -25.97
CA GLU A 7 -18.76 -22.70 -26.10
C GLU A 7 -17.97 -23.01 -24.81
N LYS A 8 -17.38 -22.00 -24.16
CA LYS A 8 -16.67 -22.16 -22.89
C LYS A 8 -17.59 -22.61 -21.74
N LEU A 9 -18.84 -22.18 -21.74
CA LEU A 9 -19.85 -22.67 -20.79
C LEU A 9 -20.14 -24.17 -21.01
N LYS A 10 -20.20 -24.65 -22.27
CA LYS A 10 -20.35 -26.09 -22.55
C LYS A 10 -19.16 -26.87 -21.99
N GLU A 11 -17.92 -26.39 -22.19
CA GLU A 11 -16.73 -27.01 -21.61
C GLU A 11 -16.83 -27.10 -20.08
N LEU A 12 -17.27 -26.02 -19.42
CA LEU A 12 -17.45 -25.96 -17.98
C LEU A 12 -18.51 -26.98 -17.50
N ILE A 13 -19.69 -26.96 -18.12
CA ILE A 13 -20.81 -27.88 -17.83
C ILE A 13 -20.39 -29.34 -18.02
N LEU A 14 -19.59 -29.65 -19.05
CA LEU A 14 -19.09 -31.00 -19.32
C LEU A 14 -18.11 -31.52 -18.26
N GLU A 15 -17.30 -30.64 -17.66
CA GLU A 15 -16.37 -31.00 -16.58
C GLU A 15 -17.06 -31.11 -15.20
N MET A 16 -18.30 -30.65 -15.09
CA MET A 16 -19.09 -30.49 -13.86
C MET A 16 -20.07 -31.66 -13.61
N LYS A 17 -19.51 -32.84 -13.44
CA LYS A 17 -20.19 -34.16 -13.43
C LYS A 17 -21.15 -34.45 -12.24
N TYR A 18 -21.51 -33.46 -11.43
CA TYR A 18 -22.29 -33.61 -10.18
C TYR A 18 -23.39 -32.54 -10.01
N PHE A 19 -23.71 -31.80 -11.08
CA PHE A 19 -24.65 -30.68 -11.02
C PHE A 19 -26.05 -31.19 -11.37
N GLU A 20 -26.76 -31.71 -10.36
CA GLU A 20 -28.11 -32.25 -10.53
C GLU A 20 -29.19 -31.14 -10.55
N ASN A 21 -28.87 -29.96 -10.02
CA ASN A 21 -29.73 -28.76 -10.03
C ASN A 21 -28.99 -27.59 -10.70
N MET A 22 -29.54 -27.00 -11.77
CA MET A 22 -28.96 -25.82 -12.44
C MET A 22 -30.02 -24.90 -13.07
N ALA A 23 -29.77 -23.59 -13.06
CA ALA A 23 -30.51 -22.60 -13.86
C ALA A 23 -29.58 -21.82 -14.83
N LEU A 24 -30.15 -21.30 -15.91
CA LEU A 24 -29.50 -20.40 -16.86
C LEU A 24 -30.36 -19.16 -17.12
N ILE A 25 -29.77 -18.00 -16.86
CA ILE A 25 -30.33 -16.67 -17.07
C ILE A 25 -29.42 -15.94 -18.06
N VAL A 26 -30.03 -15.18 -18.95
CA VAL A 26 -29.32 -14.36 -19.94
C VAL A 26 -29.82 -12.92 -19.87
N PHE A 27 -28.98 -11.92 -20.14
CA PHE A 27 -29.39 -10.52 -20.03
C PHE A 27 -28.77 -9.54 -21.04
N SER A 28 -29.53 -8.48 -21.31
CA SER A 28 -29.06 -7.19 -21.83
C SER A 28 -29.92 -6.06 -21.23
N ASP A 29 -30.71 -5.33 -22.04
CA ASP A 29 -31.63 -4.29 -21.60
C ASP A 29 -32.70 -4.80 -20.61
N VAL A 30 -32.97 -6.11 -20.67
CA VAL A 30 -33.79 -6.92 -19.76
C VAL A 30 -33.13 -8.28 -19.56
N SER A 31 -33.48 -8.98 -18.49
CA SER A 31 -33.12 -10.38 -18.25
C SER A 31 -34.12 -11.36 -18.87
N SER A 32 -33.72 -12.64 -18.96
CA SER A 32 -34.59 -13.76 -19.36
C SER A 32 -34.07 -15.08 -18.81
N ILE A 33 -34.92 -15.81 -18.10
CA ILE A 33 -34.64 -17.17 -17.62
C ILE A 33 -34.84 -18.15 -18.79
N ILE A 34 -33.75 -18.79 -19.26
CA ILE A 34 -33.78 -19.80 -20.33
C ILE A 34 -34.28 -21.13 -19.78
N PHE A 35 -33.68 -21.58 -18.68
CA PHE A 35 -34.11 -22.76 -17.93
C PHE A 35 -33.85 -22.55 -16.44
N ASN A 36 -34.59 -23.25 -15.58
CA ASN A 36 -34.45 -23.20 -14.13
C ASN A 36 -34.21 -24.58 -13.51
N HIS A 37 -33.89 -24.60 -12.21
CA HIS A 37 -33.53 -25.81 -11.44
C HIS A 37 -34.58 -26.94 -11.48
N ASN A 38 -35.81 -26.69 -11.93
CA ASN A 38 -36.88 -27.70 -12.05
C ASN A 38 -37.18 -28.15 -13.49
N THR A 39 -36.45 -27.67 -14.50
CA THR A 39 -36.80 -27.88 -15.93
C THR A 39 -35.97 -28.93 -16.68
N HIS A 40 -34.71 -29.16 -16.30
CA HIS A 40 -33.84 -30.12 -16.98
C HIS A 40 -33.06 -30.97 -15.97
N PHE A 41 -33.11 -32.29 -16.13
CA PHE A 41 -32.48 -33.26 -15.22
C PHE A 41 -31.33 -34.03 -15.88
N THR A 42 -30.85 -33.58 -17.05
CA THR A 42 -29.73 -34.20 -17.77
C THR A 42 -28.83 -33.15 -18.42
N GLN A 43 -27.53 -33.45 -18.44
CA GLN A 43 -26.49 -32.62 -19.05
C GLN A 43 -26.75 -32.37 -20.55
N ASP A 44 -27.23 -33.40 -21.29
CA ASP A 44 -27.56 -33.28 -22.71
C ASP A 44 -28.73 -32.31 -22.98
N ALA A 45 -29.73 -32.25 -22.10
CA ALA A 45 -30.85 -31.30 -22.23
C ALA A 45 -30.37 -29.86 -22.02
N ILE A 46 -29.59 -29.62 -20.96
CA ILE A 46 -28.95 -28.32 -20.66
C ILE A 46 -28.08 -27.85 -21.85
N LEU A 47 -27.25 -28.74 -22.41
CA LEU A 47 -26.41 -28.43 -23.57
C LEU A 47 -27.24 -28.18 -24.84
N THR A 48 -28.38 -28.85 -25.00
CA THR A 48 -29.30 -28.63 -26.13
C THR A 48 -29.97 -27.27 -26.04
N GLU A 49 -30.48 -26.87 -24.87
CA GLU A 49 -31.12 -25.56 -24.70
C GLU A 49 -30.11 -24.41 -24.75
N LEU A 50 -28.92 -24.58 -24.16
CA LEU A 50 -27.81 -23.63 -24.33
C LEU A 50 -27.44 -23.44 -25.81
N ASN A 51 -27.59 -24.45 -26.67
CA ASN A 51 -27.39 -24.30 -28.11
C ASN A 51 -28.49 -23.45 -28.79
N SER A 52 -29.72 -23.40 -28.27
CA SER A 52 -30.82 -22.60 -28.85
C SER A 52 -30.60 -21.08 -28.73
N VAL A 53 -30.00 -20.64 -27.62
CA VAL A 53 -29.86 -19.21 -27.26
C VAL A 53 -29.17 -18.39 -28.36
N THR A 54 -29.81 -17.30 -28.79
CA THR A 54 -29.29 -16.36 -29.79
C THR A 54 -28.85 -15.04 -29.16
N TYR A 55 -28.02 -14.30 -29.89
CA TYR A 55 -27.53 -12.98 -29.50
C TYR A 55 -28.54 -11.90 -29.91
N HIS A 56 -28.79 -10.92 -29.04
CA HIS A 56 -29.73 -9.82 -29.32
C HIS A 56 -29.19 -8.40 -29.09
N GLY A 57 -28.02 -8.22 -28.46
CA GLY A 57 -27.47 -6.90 -28.12
C GLY A 57 -28.26 -6.14 -27.05
N GLY A 58 -27.88 -4.88 -26.79
CA GLY A 58 -28.51 -4.00 -25.79
C GLY A 58 -27.52 -3.42 -24.78
N HIS A 59 -28.02 -2.71 -23.77
CA HIS A 59 -27.26 -2.19 -22.63
C HIS A 59 -26.99 -3.29 -21.58
N THR A 60 -25.89 -3.22 -20.84
CA THR A 60 -25.61 -4.14 -19.73
C THR A 60 -26.44 -3.76 -18.51
N ARG A 61 -27.40 -4.61 -18.10
CA ARG A 61 -28.22 -4.43 -16.88
C ARG A 61 -28.14 -5.61 -15.92
N THR A 62 -26.95 -5.81 -15.36
CA THR A 62 -26.62 -6.96 -14.51
C THR A 62 -27.57 -7.10 -13.30
N PHE A 63 -28.10 -5.98 -12.79
CA PHE A 63 -29.08 -5.97 -11.70
C PHE A 63 -30.37 -6.77 -12.02
N PHE A 64 -30.90 -6.73 -13.25
CA PHE A 64 -32.09 -7.51 -13.60
C PHE A 64 -31.81 -9.02 -13.59
N ALA A 65 -30.61 -9.43 -14.03
CA ALA A 65 -30.23 -10.84 -14.01
C ALA A 65 -30.03 -11.37 -12.58
N LEU A 66 -29.53 -10.53 -11.68
CA LEU A 66 -29.41 -10.85 -10.25
C LEU A 66 -30.80 -10.91 -9.58
N GLU A 67 -31.72 -10.01 -9.92
CA GLU A 67 -33.11 -10.04 -9.45
C GLU A 67 -33.81 -11.36 -9.84
N ASP A 68 -33.70 -11.79 -11.10
CA ASP A 68 -34.20 -13.10 -11.57
C ASP A 68 -33.50 -14.30 -10.89
N ALA A 69 -32.20 -14.21 -10.61
CA ALA A 69 -31.43 -15.29 -9.97
C ALA A 69 -31.81 -15.47 -8.49
N ILE A 70 -31.96 -14.35 -7.76
CA ILE A 70 -32.50 -14.32 -6.40
C ILE A 70 -33.92 -14.90 -6.42
N ASP A 71 -34.75 -14.53 -7.39
CA ASP A 71 -36.12 -15.04 -7.51
C ASP A 71 -36.18 -16.55 -7.76
N ASP A 72 -35.34 -17.11 -8.63
CA ASP A 72 -35.34 -18.55 -8.91
C ASP A 72 -34.93 -19.37 -7.68
N LEU A 73 -33.82 -19.00 -7.04
CA LEU A 73 -33.32 -19.65 -5.83
C LEU A 73 -34.30 -19.46 -4.65
N HIS A 74 -34.66 -18.22 -4.35
CA HIS A 74 -35.35 -17.87 -3.11
C HIS A 74 -36.87 -18.15 -3.16
N LYS A 75 -37.54 -17.91 -4.30
CA LYS A 75 -39.00 -18.14 -4.41
C LYS A 75 -39.37 -19.58 -4.79
N LYS A 76 -38.48 -20.37 -5.42
CA LYS A 76 -38.79 -21.75 -5.86
C LYS A 76 -38.14 -22.85 -5.01
N ILE A 77 -36.87 -22.71 -4.61
CA ILE A 77 -36.15 -23.79 -3.89
C ILE A 77 -36.41 -23.77 -2.38
N LYS A 78 -36.58 -22.57 -1.80
CA LYS A 78 -36.62 -22.29 -0.34
C LYS A 78 -35.30 -22.66 0.37
N PRO A 79 -34.42 -21.68 0.68
CA PRO A 79 -33.10 -21.92 1.29
C PRO A 79 -33.08 -22.72 2.60
N LEU A 80 -34.22 -22.80 3.32
CA LEU A 80 -34.36 -23.52 4.59
C LEU A 80 -34.70 -25.02 4.44
N LEU A 81 -34.69 -25.60 3.23
CA LEU A 81 -35.13 -26.99 3.00
C LEU A 81 -34.23 -27.88 2.12
N SER A 82 -33.30 -27.35 1.31
CA SER A 82 -32.43 -28.20 0.46
C SER A 82 -31.24 -28.79 1.22
N GLY A 83 -30.59 -28.00 2.09
CA GLY A 83 -29.32 -28.35 2.71
C GLY A 83 -28.11 -28.28 1.77
N TYR A 84 -28.31 -27.83 0.53
CA TYR A 84 -27.25 -27.57 -0.44
C TYR A 84 -26.89 -26.08 -0.47
N PRO A 85 -25.61 -25.72 -0.63
CA PRO A 85 -25.20 -24.33 -0.86
C PRO A 85 -25.71 -23.82 -2.21
N HIS A 86 -26.03 -22.53 -2.30
CA HIS A 86 -26.49 -21.89 -3.54
C HIS A 86 -25.40 -20.95 -4.11
N VAL A 87 -25.06 -21.12 -5.40
CA VAL A 87 -24.11 -20.26 -6.11
C VAL A 87 -24.77 -19.58 -7.31
N VAL A 88 -24.41 -18.33 -7.58
CA VAL A 88 -24.68 -17.61 -8.84
C VAL A 88 -23.34 -17.30 -9.51
N VAL A 89 -23.16 -17.72 -10.76
CA VAL A 89 -21.97 -17.44 -11.56
C VAL A 89 -22.31 -16.45 -12.66
N THR A 90 -21.77 -15.23 -12.59
CA THR A 90 -22.04 -14.13 -13.53
C THR A 90 -20.92 -13.99 -14.55
N ILE A 91 -21.25 -14.01 -15.84
CA ILE A 91 -20.31 -13.96 -16.96
C ILE A 91 -20.66 -12.78 -17.89
N THR A 92 -19.75 -11.81 -18.05
CA THR A 92 -19.97 -10.59 -18.85
C THR A 92 -18.66 -10.00 -19.41
N ASP A 93 -18.75 -9.17 -20.45
CA ASP A 93 -17.69 -8.31 -21.01
C ASP A 93 -17.99 -6.80 -20.85
N GLY A 94 -18.96 -6.42 -20.01
CA GLY A 94 -19.45 -5.05 -19.86
C GLY A 94 -19.56 -4.52 -18.42
N VAL A 95 -19.69 -3.20 -18.32
CA VAL A 95 -20.07 -2.47 -17.09
C VAL A 95 -21.57 -2.22 -17.12
N SER A 96 -22.28 -2.44 -16.01
CA SER A 96 -23.72 -2.17 -15.95
C SER A 96 -24.02 -0.67 -16.06
N ASP A 97 -25.12 -0.33 -16.75
CA ASP A 97 -25.62 1.05 -16.83
C ASP A 97 -26.12 1.59 -15.48
N ASN A 98 -26.26 0.71 -14.47
CA ASN A 98 -26.67 1.08 -13.11
C ASN A 98 -25.93 0.25 -12.05
N ILE A 99 -24.63 0.53 -11.88
CA ILE A 99 -23.74 -0.08 -10.88
C ILE A 99 -24.38 -0.08 -9.47
N PHE A 100 -25.02 1.02 -9.06
CA PHE A 100 -25.66 1.11 -7.73
C PHE A 100 -26.74 0.04 -7.51
N LYS A 101 -27.62 -0.19 -8.48
CA LYS A 101 -28.61 -1.29 -8.42
C LYS A 101 -27.96 -2.65 -8.52
N THR A 102 -26.89 -2.79 -9.32
CA THR A 102 -26.14 -4.04 -9.43
C THR A 102 -25.55 -4.45 -8.08
N SER A 103 -24.92 -3.52 -7.35
CA SER A 103 -24.44 -3.73 -5.98
C SER A 103 -25.57 -3.98 -4.98
N GLU A 104 -26.70 -3.28 -5.08
CA GLU A 104 -27.88 -3.51 -4.22
C GLU A 104 -28.38 -4.96 -4.33
N GLN A 105 -28.53 -5.50 -5.55
CA GLN A 105 -28.96 -6.88 -5.75
C GLN A 105 -27.90 -7.90 -5.26
N ALA A 106 -26.61 -7.62 -5.42
CA ALA A 106 -25.56 -8.50 -4.89
C ALA A 106 -25.53 -8.56 -3.35
N ILE A 107 -25.78 -7.42 -2.69
CA ILE A 107 -25.94 -7.35 -1.23
C ILE A 107 -27.20 -8.13 -0.80
N LEU A 108 -28.31 -8.00 -1.53
CA LEU A 108 -29.54 -8.77 -1.26
C LEU A 108 -29.33 -10.28 -1.41
N ALA A 109 -28.65 -10.73 -2.48
CA ALA A 109 -28.30 -12.14 -2.66
C ALA A 109 -27.40 -12.67 -1.53
N THR A 110 -26.34 -11.93 -1.19
CA THR A 110 -25.39 -12.32 -0.12
C THR A 110 -26.08 -12.40 1.25
N ASN A 111 -27.06 -11.52 1.51
CA ASN A 111 -27.90 -11.54 2.71
C ASN A 111 -28.92 -12.70 2.75
N MET A 112 -29.11 -13.42 1.63
CA MET A 112 -29.94 -14.63 1.52
C MET A 112 -29.09 -15.92 1.49
N ASP A 113 -27.82 -15.84 1.90
CA ASP A 113 -26.82 -16.93 1.83
C ASP A 113 -26.62 -17.50 0.40
N ILE A 114 -26.89 -16.68 -0.63
CA ILE A 114 -26.51 -16.97 -2.02
C ILE A 114 -25.08 -16.46 -2.24
N HIS A 115 -24.21 -17.34 -2.72
CA HIS A 115 -22.81 -17.01 -3.00
C HIS A 115 -22.61 -16.57 -4.44
N LEU A 116 -21.87 -15.48 -4.66
CA LEU A 116 -21.68 -14.87 -5.95
C LEU A 116 -20.26 -15.10 -6.47
N ILE A 117 -20.15 -15.55 -7.70
CA ILE A 117 -18.89 -15.68 -8.45
C ILE A 117 -19.00 -14.83 -9.71
N SER A 118 -17.99 -14.02 -10.01
CA SER A 118 -17.97 -13.10 -11.14
C SER A 118 -16.83 -13.43 -12.11
N ILE A 119 -17.12 -13.41 -13.41
CA ILE A 119 -16.19 -13.74 -14.49
C ILE A 119 -16.24 -12.61 -15.52
N ASN A 120 -15.20 -11.79 -15.56
CA ASN A 120 -14.98 -10.83 -16.62
C ASN A 120 -14.34 -11.52 -17.84
N THR A 121 -14.94 -11.35 -19.02
CA THR A 121 -14.51 -11.97 -20.27
C THR A 121 -13.70 -11.04 -21.19
N LYS A 122 -13.45 -9.78 -20.78
CA LYS A 122 -12.62 -8.78 -21.49
C LYS A 122 -11.72 -7.96 -20.53
N ASN A 123 -10.43 -7.82 -20.84
CA ASN A 123 -9.44 -7.05 -20.04
C ASN A 123 -9.61 -5.50 -20.07
N GLU A 124 -10.81 -4.98 -20.35
CA GLU A 124 -11.00 -3.57 -20.64
C GLU A 124 -12.36 -3.06 -20.17
N HIS A 125 -12.38 -2.40 -19.01
CA HIS A 125 -13.53 -1.75 -18.36
C HIS A 125 -14.61 -2.70 -17.79
N GLY A 126 -14.85 -2.60 -16.47
CA GLY A 126 -15.90 -3.35 -15.74
C GLY A 126 -15.43 -4.05 -14.47
N GLU A 127 -14.11 -4.20 -14.32
CA GLU A 127 -13.50 -5.05 -13.29
C GLU A 127 -13.87 -4.68 -11.86
N TYR A 128 -13.99 -3.39 -11.53
CA TYR A 128 -14.33 -2.96 -10.17
C TYR A 128 -15.77 -3.32 -9.77
N GLU A 129 -16.73 -3.21 -10.71
CA GLU A 129 -18.10 -3.66 -10.48
C GLU A 129 -18.13 -5.18 -10.33
N LEU A 130 -17.50 -5.91 -11.25
CA LEU A 130 -17.51 -7.38 -11.26
C LEU A 130 -16.78 -8.00 -10.07
N ASN A 131 -15.71 -7.37 -9.60
CA ASN A 131 -15.05 -7.71 -8.35
C ASN A 131 -15.97 -7.41 -7.14
N SER A 132 -16.64 -6.26 -7.11
CA SER A 132 -17.62 -5.93 -6.05
C SER A 132 -18.87 -6.81 -6.05
N LEU A 133 -19.19 -7.44 -7.18
CA LEU A 133 -20.26 -8.43 -7.34
C LEU A 133 -19.90 -9.81 -6.77
N ALA A 134 -18.63 -10.15 -6.63
CA ALA A 134 -18.21 -11.43 -6.11
C ALA A 134 -18.35 -11.47 -4.58
N SER A 135 -18.77 -12.62 -4.03
CA SER A 135 -18.82 -12.82 -2.59
C SER A 135 -17.41 -12.87 -1.97
N TYR A 136 -17.29 -12.39 -0.74
CA TYR A 136 -16.03 -12.43 0.00
C TYR A 136 -15.56 -13.89 0.26
N PRO A 137 -14.26 -14.20 0.15
CA PRO A 137 -13.17 -13.31 -0.26
C PRO A 137 -13.07 -13.23 -1.80
N GLN A 138 -13.09 -12.02 -2.35
CA GLN A 138 -13.26 -11.81 -3.80
C GLN A 138 -12.08 -12.34 -4.63
N ILE A 139 -10.87 -12.37 -4.07
CA ILE A 139 -9.68 -13.05 -4.64
C ILE A 139 -9.94 -14.51 -5.03
N ASN A 140 -10.86 -15.19 -4.34
CA ASN A 140 -11.26 -16.57 -4.65
C ASN A 140 -12.46 -16.61 -5.61
N ASN A 141 -13.29 -15.57 -5.68
CA ASN A 141 -14.60 -15.59 -6.34
C ASN A 141 -14.72 -14.66 -7.57
N TYR A 142 -13.66 -13.94 -7.94
CA TYR A 142 -13.59 -13.09 -9.12
C TYR A 142 -12.51 -13.57 -10.09
N PHE A 143 -12.84 -13.60 -11.39
CA PHE A 143 -11.97 -14.09 -12.47
C PHE A 143 -11.93 -13.11 -13.65
N ILE A 144 -10.77 -13.00 -14.30
CA ILE A 144 -10.54 -12.17 -15.49
C ILE A 144 -10.02 -13.06 -16.64
N ASN A 145 -10.28 -12.65 -17.88
CA ASN A 145 -9.75 -13.21 -19.13
C ASN A 145 -10.08 -14.69 -19.37
N TRP A 146 -11.39 -14.97 -19.42
CA TRP A 146 -11.97 -16.25 -19.88
C TRP A 146 -11.53 -16.70 -21.30
N ASN A 147 -10.93 -15.78 -22.09
CA ASN A 147 -10.60 -15.96 -23.50
C ASN A 147 -9.08 -16.09 -23.74
N HIS A 148 -8.59 -17.34 -23.77
CA HIS A 148 -7.20 -17.66 -24.11
C HIS A 148 -6.71 -16.99 -25.40
N ASN A 149 -5.78 -16.03 -25.27
CA ASN A 149 -4.83 -15.66 -26.32
C ASN A 149 -3.54 -15.00 -25.78
N ASP A 150 -3.46 -14.59 -24.52
CA ASP A 150 -2.21 -14.10 -23.93
C ASP A 150 -1.31 -15.25 -23.46
N TRP A 151 -0.05 -15.25 -23.90
CA TRP A 151 0.93 -16.30 -23.64
C TRP A 151 1.85 -15.99 -22.44
N ASN A 152 1.73 -14.82 -21.81
CA ASN A 152 2.64 -14.41 -20.73
C ASN A 152 2.26 -14.97 -19.33
N HIS A 153 1.03 -15.44 -19.13
CA HIS A 153 0.56 -15.99 -17.84
C HIS A 153 0.13 -17.48 -17.92
N GLU A 154 1.09 -18.38 -18.17
CA GLU A 154 0.87 -19.84 -18.16
C GLU A 154 0.30 -20.41 -16.84
N ILE A 155 0.43 -19.68 -15.72
CA ILE A 155 0.00 -20.12 -14.38
C ILE A 155 -1.53 -20.09 -14.23
N LEU A 156 -2.21 -19.09 -14.80
CA LEU A 156 -3.67 -18.92 -14.68
C LEU A 156 -4.44 -19.71 -15.75
N SER A 157 -3.94 -19.72 -16.97
CA SER A 157 -4.69 -20.18 -18.15
C SER A 157 -5.07 -21.67 -18.12
N LYS A 158 -4.29 -22.52 -17.44
CA LYS A 158 -4.60 -23.95 -17.26
C LYS A 158 -5.44 -24.25 -16.02
N ASN A 159 -5.72 -23.27 -15.15
CA ASN A 159 -6.18 -23.53 -13.79
C ASN A 159 -7.61 -23.02 -13.47
N TYR A 160 -8.13 -22.02 -14.18
CA TYR A 160 -9.43 -21.40 -13.86
C TYR A 160 -10.59 -22.40 -13.77
N LYS A 161 -10.64 -23.42 -14.64
CA LYS A 161 -11.66 -24.49 -14.57
C LYS A 161 -11.56 -25.30 -13.29
N HIS A 162 -10.34 -25.62 -12.86
CA HIS A 162 -10.08 -26.36 -11.62
C HIS A 162 -10.36 -25.49 -10.38
N GLN A 163 -10.11 -24.17 -10.46
CA GLN A 163 -10.46 -23.21 -9.41
C GLN A 163 -11.98 -23.05 -9.30
N LEU A 164 -12.68 -22.72 -10.38
CA LEU A 164 -14.14 -22.58 -10.42
C LEU A 164 -14.87 -23.86 -10.00
N LYS A 165 -14.37 -25.02 -10.45
CA LYS A 165 -14.84 -26.33 -9.99
C LYS A 165 -14.52 -26.58 -8.51
N ASN A 166 -13.34 -26.19 -8.01
CA ASN A 166 -13.05 -26.30 -6.57
C ASN A 166 -13.96 -25.42 -5.73
N LEU A 167 -14.25 -24.19 -6.15
CA LEU A 167 -15.09 -23.27 -5.38
C LEU A 167 -16.52 -23.79 -5.31
N ILE A 168 -17.06 -24.18 -6.47
CA ILE A 168 -18.44 -24.67 -6.55
C ILE A 168 -18.55 -26.06 -5.90
N CYS A 169 -17.64 -27.01 -6.13
CA CYS A 169 -17.73 -28.31 -5.47
C CYS A 169 -17.39 -28.21 -3.97
N ASN A 170 -16.30 -27.54 -3.61
CA ASN A 170 -15.70 -27.64 -2.29
C ASN A 170 -16.16 -26.52 -1.36
N ASN A 171 -17.44 -26.55 -0.98
CA ASN A 171 -17.84 -26.02 0.33
C ASN A 171 -17.27 -26.93 1.43
N ILE A 172 -15.93 -26.98 1.56
CA ILE A 172 -15.25 -27.42 2.77
C ILE A 172 -15.81 -26.56 3.89
N ASN A 173 -16.08 -27.14 5.05
CA ASN A 173 -16.38 -26.30 6.21
C ASN A 173 -15.04 -26.00 6.89
N GLU A 174 -14.37 -24.94 6.45
CA GLU A 174 -13.08 -24.50 7.01
C GLU A 174 -13.20 -24.21 8.51
N CYS A 175 -14.38 -23.79 8.98
CA CYS A 175 -14.66 -23.61 10.40
C CYS A 175 -14.53 -24.89 11.25
N LEU A 176 -14.60 -26.10 10.65
CA LEU A 176 -14.35 -27.36 11.38
C LEU A 176 -12.91 -27.50 11.90
N ASN A 177 -11.96 -26.78 11.30
CA ASN A 177 -10.57 -26.73 11.77
C ASN A 177 -10.35 -25.67 12.86
N ASN A 178 -11.41 -24.98 13.30
CA ASN A 178 -11.38 -23.93 14.33
C ASN A 178 -10.44 -22.75 13.96
N ASN A 179 -10.46 -22.35 12.67
CA ASN A 179 -9.57 -21.32 12.13
C ASN A 179 -9.68 -19.97 12.86
N CYS A 180 -10.87 -19.60 13.33
CA CYS A 180 -11.07 -18.40 14.13
C CYS A 180 -10.63 -18.65 15.57
N VAL A 181 -9.40 -18.26 15.91
CA VAL A 181 -8.75 -18.61 17.20
C VAL A 181 -9.44 -17.91 18.37
N HIS A 182 -9.82 -16.64 18.19
CA HIS A 182 -10.58 -15.83 19.14
C HIS A 182 -11.77 -15.14 18.46
N GLY A 183 -12.69 -15.94 17.90
CA GLY A 183 -13.88 -15.41 17.24
C GLY A 183 -14.86 -16.48 16.79
N ALA A 184 -16.09 -16.07 16.49
CA ALA A 184 -17.08 -16.96 15.89
C ALA A 184 -16.77 -17.15 14.39
N CYS A 185 -16.57 -18.40 13.98
CA CYS A 185 -16.36 -18.74 12.57
C CYS A 185 -17.70 -18.91 11.84
N VAL A 186 -17.87 -18.19 10.73
CA VAL A 186 -18.98 -18.37 9.79
C VAL A 186 -18.42 -18.87 8.46
N ASN A 187 -18.85 -20.06 8.07
CA ASN A 187 -18.42 -20.65 6.80
C ASN A 187 -19.13 -19.99 5.62
N LYS A 188 -18.41 -19.80 4.52
CA LYS A 188 -18.96 -19.41 3.22
C LYS A 188 -18.48 -20.40 2.17
N ILE A 189 -18.65 -20.11 0.89
CA ILE A 189 -18.19 -20.99 -0.20
C ILE A 189 -16.82 -20.47 -0.67
N GLY A 190 -15.83 -21.35 -0.74
CA GLY A 190 -14.46 -20.96 -1.08
C GLY A 190 -13.76 -20.08 -0.03
N GLY A 191 -14.19 -20.14 1.23
CA GLY A 191 -13.62 -19.36 2.33
C GLY A 191 -14.55 -19.24 3.54
N TYR A 192 -14.05 -18.56 4.57
CA TYR A 192 -14.74 -18.35 5.86
C TYR A 192 -14.54 -16.91 6.32
N ILE A 193 -15.35 -16.48 7.29
CA ILE A 193 -15.28 -15.17 7.93
C ILE A 193 -15.20 -15.37 9.43
N CYS A 194 -14.25 -14.70 10.08
CA CYS A 194 -14.10 -14.71 11.54
C CYS A 194 -14.64 -13.43 12.19
N PHE A 195 -15.59 -13.58 13.11
CA PHE A 195 -16.12 -12.49 13.93
C PHE A 195 -15.37 -12.44 15.27
N CYS A 196 -14.37 -11.57 15.36
CA CYS A 196 -13.40 -11.58 16.45
C CYS A 196 -13.94 -11.03 17.78
N GLU A 197 -13.45 -11.62 18.87
CA GLU A 197 -13.66 -11.15 20.25
C GLU A 197 -12.85 -9.87 20.55
N ASP A 198 -13.17 -9.19 21.66
CA ASP A 198 -12.53 -7.93 22.04
C ASP A 198 -11.00 -8.04 22.20
N ARG A 199 -10.29 -7.19 21.45
CA ARG A 199 -8.82 -7.12 21.26
C ARG A 199 -8.22 -8.19 20.33
N TYR A 200 -9.02 -8.87 19.52
CA TYR A 200 -8.53 -9.81 18.50
C TYR A 200 -8.89 -9.37 17.08
N GLY A 201 -8.13 -9.86 16.09
CA GLY A 201 -8.36 -9.56 14.69
C GLY A 201 -7.39 -10.25 13.73
N GLY A 202 -7.31 -9.75 12.50
CA GLY A 202 -6.81 -10.50 11.35
C GLY A 202 -7.85 -11.48 10.82
N GLU A 203 -7.56 -12.10 9.67
CA GLU A 203 -8.45 -13.04 8.96
C GLU A 203 -8.93 -14.20 9.86
N ASN A 204 -8.11 -14.60 10.83
CA ASN A 204 -8.31 -15.76 11.71
C ASN A 204 -8.57 -15.39 13.18
N CYS A 205 -8.72 -14.12 13.54
CA CYS A 205 -8.72 -13.65 14.93
C CYS A 205 -7.53 -14.17 15.78
N ASP A 206 -6.41 -14.47 15.12
CA ASP A 206 -5.18 -14.99 15.72
C ASP A 206 -4.22 -13.86 16.13
N ILE A 207 -4.42 -12.65 15.59
CA ILE A 207 -3.66 -11.46 15.96
C ILE A 207 -4.26 -10.86 17.24
N VAL A 208 -3.46 -10.84 18.31
CA VAL A 208 -3.82 -10.23 19.60
C VAL A 208 -3.35 -8.77 19.63
N TYR A 209 -4.24 -7.84 19.91
CA TYR A 209 -3.97 -6.40 19.94
C TYR A 209 -3.67 -5.94 21.38
N SER A 210 -2.42 -5.54 21.63
CA SER A 210 -1.91 -5.30 22.99
C SER A 210 -2.22 -3.93 23.59
N GLU A 211 -2.58 -2.94 22.77
CA GLU A 211 -2.73 -1.53 23.15
C GLU A 211 -3.99 -0.91 22.50
N THR A 212 -4.55 0.12 23.11
CA THR A 212 -5.83 0.73 22.72
C THR A 212 -5.69 1.75 21.59
N ILE A 213 -5.99 1.31 20.37
CA ILE A 213 -6.23 2.19 19.22
C ILE A 213 -7.72 2.41 19.10
N GLU A 214 -8.13 3.54 19.69
CA GLU A 214 -9.53 3.88 19.85
C GLU A 214 -10.02 4.88 18.80
N GLN A 215 -9.15 5.63 18.12
CA GLN A 215 -9.57 6.69 17.20
C GLN A 215 -8.80 6.66 15.88
N VAL A 216 -9.51 6.27 14.80
CA VAL A 216 -9.02 6.34 13.42
C VAL A 216 -9.91 7.28 12.60
N LEU A 217 -9.36 8.41 12.16
CA LEU A 217 -10.05 9.35 11.28
C LEU A 217 -9.63 9.07 9.83
N ILE A 218 -10.59 8.71 8.97
CA ILE A 218 -10.35 8.53 7.54
C ILE A 218 -10.74 9.82 6.81
N SER A 219 -9.79 10.38 6.06
CA SER A 219 -9.90 11.61 5.28
C SER A 219 -9.84 11.27 3.80
N ILE A 220 -10.92 11.59 3.07
CA ILE A 220 -11.18 11.12 1.71
C ILE A 220 -11.07 12.28 0.72
N ASP A 221 -10.14 12.20 -0.23
CA ASP A 221 -10.04 13.15 -1.33
C ASP A 221 -11.27 13.07 -2.24
N VAL A 222 -11.96 14.21 -2.41
CA VAL A 222 -13.08 14.39 -3.37
C VAL A 222 -12.75 15.50 -4.37
N SER A 223 -11.48 15.88 -4.51
CA SER A 223 -10.99 16.98 -5.34
C SER A 223 -10.88 16.65 -6.83
N GLY A 224 -10.55 17.65 -7.65
CA GLY A 224 -10.49 17.53 -9.11
C GLY A 224 -9.20 16.94 -9.69
N SER A 225 -8.20 16.62 -8.85
CA SER A 225 -7.00 15.89 -9.27
C SER A 225 -7.32 14.39 -9.41
N THR A 226 -7.92 13.83 -8.36
CA THR A 226 -8.52 12.49 -8.35
C THR A 226 -9.63 12.43 -9.41
N LYS A 227 -9.54 11.53 -10.38
CA LYS A 227 -10.60 11.34 -11.39
C LYS A 227 -11.77 10.57 -10.78
N GLN A 228 -12.99 10.73 -11.29
CA GLN A 228 -14.17 9.96 -10.86
C GLN A 228 -13.89 8.45 -10.73
N LYS A 229 -13.37 7.81 -11.79
CA LYS A 229 -12.95 6.39 -11.80
C LYS A 229 -12.06 6.06 -10.60
N ASP A 230 -11.14 6.97 -10.27
CA ASP A 230 -10.12 6.75 -9.26
C ASP A 230 -10.63 7.02 -7.84
N PHE A 231 -11.53 7.99 -7.65
CA PHE A 231 -12.31 8.17 -6.43
C PHE A 231 -13.16 6.93 -6.09
N ASP A 232 -13.86 6.37 -7.09
CA ASP A 232 -14.67 5.16 -6.91
C ASP A 232 -13.80 3.98 -6.46
N LYS A 233 -12.57 3.88 -6.97
CA LYS A 233 -11.57 2.91 -6.53
C LYS A 233 -11.07 3.19 -5.11
N LEU A 234 -10.78 4.44 -4.73
CA LEU A 234 -10.39 4.80 -3.35
C LEU A 234 -11.45 4.37 -2.33
N LYS A 235 -12.74 4.53 -2.64
CA LYS A 235 -13.86 4.06 -1.78
C LYS A 235 -13.80 2.56 -1.50
N ILE A 236 -13.31 1.74 -2.43
CA ILE A 236 -13.12 0.29 -2.21
C ILE A 236 -11.99 0.04 -1.20
N TYR A 237 -10.85 0.74 -1.29
CA TYR A 237 -9.76 0.60 -0.30
C TYR A 237 -10.20 1.06 1.10
N ILE A 238 -11.01 2.11 1.19
CA ILE A 238 -11.58 2.60 2.45
C ILE A 238 -12.56 1.58 3.04
N HIS A 239 -13.43 0.98 2.21
CA HIS A 239 -14.35 -0.09 2.61
C HIS A 239 -13.60 -1.28 3.23
N GLU A 240 -12.62 -1.81 2.52
CA GLU A 240 -11.81 -2.94 2.99
C GLU A 240 -10.98 -2.60 4.24
N LEU A 241 -10.47 -1.36 4.35
CA LEU A 241 -9.76 -0.92 5.55
C LEU A 241 -10.67 -0.87 6.78
N ILE A 242 -11.89 -0.31 6.65
CA ILE A 242 -12.88 -0.27 7.74
C ILE A 242 -13.23 -1.68 8.20
N LEU A 243 -13.37 -2.63 7.27
CA LEU A 243 -13.60 -4.04 7.61
C LEU A 243 -12.41 -4.66 8.35
N LYS A 244 -11.17 -4.45 7.90
CA LYS A 244 -9.95 -5.05 8.48
C LYS A 244 -9.46 -4.44 9.80
N LEU A 245 -9.93 -3.24 10.18
CA LEU A 245 -9.60 -2.62 11.48
C LEU A 245 -10.23 -3.37 12.68
N PRO A 246 -9.66 -3.29 13.90
CA PRO A 246 -10.20 -3.92 15.11
C PRO A 246 -11.63 -3.48 15.43
N GLY A 247 -12.46 -4.38 15.98
CA GLY A 247 -13.86 -4.05 16.33
C GLY A 247 -13.99 -2.95 17.40
N GLN A 248 -12.98 -2.82 18.27
CA GLN A 248 -12.89 -1.80 19.33
C GLN A 248 -12.41 -0.42 18.85
N THR A 249 -12.08 -0.27 17.56
CA THR A 249 -11.62 1.01 17.02
C THR A 249 -12.82 1.90 16.69
N LYS A 250 -12.91 3.07 17.31
CA LYS A 250 -13.86 4.10 16.90
C LYS A 250 -13.29 4.72 15.62
N ILE A 251 -14.06 4.68 14.53
CA ILE A 251 -13.66 5.25 13.24
C ILE A 251 -14.54 6.48 12.96
N ALA A 252 -13.94 7.54 12.42
CA ALA A 252 -14.62 8.74 11.94
C ALA A 252 -14.34 8.94 10.44
N LEU A 253 -15.25 9.61 9.73
CA LEU A 253 -15.10 9.92 8.30
C LEU A 253 -15.18 11.43 8.04
N GLN A 254 -14.24 11.95 7.25
CA GLN A 254 -14.28 13.26 6.62
C GLN A 254 -13.91 13.16 5.14
N SER A 255 -14.29 14.14 4.33
CA SER A 255 -13.79 14.32 2.96
C SER A 255 -13.21 15.72 2.76
N TYR A 256 -12.45 15.94 1.70
CA TYR A 256 -11.89 17.26 1.40
C TYR A 256 -11.73 17.54 -0.11
N SER A 257 -11.95 18.79 -0.49
CA SER A 257 -11.46 19.37 -1.74
C SER A 257 -11.09 20.85 -1.56
N ASN A 258 -11.96 21.78 -1.92
CA ASN A 258 -11.77 23.22 -1.64
C ASN A 258 -11.84 23.51 -0.13
N SER A 259 -12.63 22.72 0.59
CA SER A 259 -12.85 22.70 2.03
C SER A 259 -12.94 21.25 2.51
N ALA A 260 -12.80 21.03 3.81
CA ALA A 260 -13.08 19.73 4.41
C ALA A 260 -14.53 19.67 4.92
N GLU A 261 -15.14 18.49 4.87
CA GLU A 261 -16.51 18.20 5.32
C GLU A 261 -16.51 16.93 6.19
N PHE A 262 -17.27 16.97 7.28
CA PHE A 262 -17.35 15.90 8.28
C PHE A 262 -18.61 15.05 8.07
N HIS A 263 -18.44 13.73 7.97
CA HIS A 263 -19.51 12.80 7.62
C HIS A 263 -19.95 11.92 8.77
N VAL A 264 -19.02 11.44 9.62
CA VAL A 264 -19.34 10.52 10.73
C VAL A 264 -18.44 10.74 11.93
N GLU A 265 -19.04 10.95 13.11
CA GLU A 265 -18.38 10.93 14.42
C GLU A 265 -17.81 9.56 14.78
N PHE A 266 -16.75 9.56 15.60
CA PHE A 266 -16.05 8.35 16.08
C PHE A 266 -17.01 7.27 16.58
N THR A 267 -17.13 6.17 15.83
CA THR A 267 -18.07 5.09 16.11
C THR A 267 -17.46 3.72 15.83
N HIS A 268 -17.90 2.71 16.60
CA HIS A 268 -17.59 1.29 16.34
C HIS A 268 -18.52 0.69 15.26
N ASP A 269 -19.58 1.40 14.87
CA ASP A 269 -20.57 0.91 13.89
C ASP A 269 -20.02 0.98 12.45
N LYS A 270 -19.31 -0.09 12.07
CA LYS A 270 -18.81 -0.27 10.70
C LYS A 270 -19.91 -0.19 9.65
N TYR A 271 -21.13 -0.63 9.93
CA TYR A 271 -22.22 -0.60 8.93
C TYR A 271 -22.73 0.83 8.70
N LYS A 272 -22.85 1.65 9.76
CA LYS A 272 -23.09 3.09 9.62
C LYS A 272 -21.98 3.75 8.80
N LEU A 273 -20.71 3.44 9.08
CA LEU A 273 -19.56 4.00 8.38
C LEU A 273 -19.57 3.64 6.89
N LEU A 274 -19.77 2.37 6.54
CA LEU A 274 -19.86 1.91 5.15
C LEU A 274 -21.10 2.48 4.43
N SER A 275 -22.23 2.62 5.13
CA SER A 275 -23.45 3.23 4.58
C SER A 275 -23.32 4.75 4.34
N VAL A 276 -22.46 5.45 5.09
CA VAL A 276 -22.18 6.87 4.82
C VAL A 276 -21.10 6.98 3.73
N LEU A 277 -20.04 6.17 3.79
CA LEU A 277 -19.01 6.08 2.75
C LEU A 277 -19.61 5.88 1.35
N SER A 278 -20.58 4.98 1.20
CA SER A 278 -21.25 4.77 -0.08
C SER A 278 -21.94 6.03 -0.62
N SER A 279 -22.53 6.85 0.28
CA SER A 279 -23.20 8.12 -0.05
C SER A 279 -22.28 9.31 -0.33
N ILE A 280 -21.00 9.27 0.07
CA ILE A 280 -20.05 10.35 -0.24
C ILE A 280 -19.85 10.42 -1.76
N ILE A 281 -20.16 11.57 -2.35
CA ILE A 281 -20.03 11.83 -3.79
C ILE A 281 -18.69 12.49 -4.13
N TYR A 282 -18.28 12.31 -5.38
CA TYR A 282 -17.20 13.07 -5.99
C TYR A 282 -17.67 14.53 -6.23
N VAL A 283 -16.84 15.51 -5.87
CA VAL A 283 -17.18 16.95 -5.95
C VAL A 283 -16.29 17.69 -6.96
N GLY A 284 -15.04 17.27 -7.10
CA GLY A 284 -14.02 18.02 -7.81
C GLY A 284 -13.56 19.27 -7.03
N GLY A 285 -12.82 20.15 -7.71
CA GLY A 285 -12.25 21.36 -7.14
C GLY A 285 -10.76 21.26 -6.85
N ARG A 286 -10.28 22.09 -5.93
CA ARG A 286 -8.89 22.08 -5.42
C ARG A 286 -8.63 20.92 -4.47
N THR A 287 -7.36 20.64 -4.23
CA THR A 287 -6.88 19.61 -3.30
C THR A 287 -6.24 20.28 -2.09
N ASN A 288 -7.08 20.84 -1.20
CA ASN A 288 -6.62 21.57 -0.03
C ASN A 288 -6.49 20.63 1.19
N LEU A 289 -5.26 20.27 1.55
CA LEU A 289 -5.00 19.42 2.71
C LEU A 289 -4.99 20.21 4.02
N THR A 290 -4.74 21.52 4.02
CA THR A 290 -4.77 22.35 5.23
C THR A 290 -6.13 22.27 5.92
N HIS A 291 -7.23 22.40 5.18
CA HIS A 291 -8.57 22.26 5.73
C HIS A 291 -8.84 20.83 6.25
N ALA A 292 -8.30 19.80 5.60
CA ALA A 292 -8.41 18.41 6.07
C ALA A 292 -7.69 18.19 7.41
N PHE A 293 -6.48 18.76 7.56
CA PHE A 293 -5.72 18.71 8.81
C PHE A 293 -6.32 19.61 9.92
N GLN A 294 -6.94 20.73 9.56
CA GLN A 294 -7.64 21.60 10.51
C GLN A 294 -8.92 20.93 11.05
N LEU A 295 -9.75 20.35 10.17
CA LEU A 295 -10.94 19.60 10.59
C LEU A 295 -10.56 18.36 11.43
N ALA A 296 -9.49 17.65 11.06
CA ALA A 296 -8.96 16.56 11.86
C ALA A 296 -8.56 17.02 13.27
N LYS A 297 -7.92 18.19 13.40
CA LYS A 297 -7.56 18.78 14.70
C LYS A 297 -8.78 19.16 15.54
N GLU A 298 -9.91 19.50 14.93
CA GLU A 298 -11.18 19.75 15.62
C GLU A 298 -11.96 18.46 15.91
N THR A 299 -11.62 17.36 15.23
CA THR A 299 -12.26 16.04 15.38
C THR A 299 -11.61 15.17 16.47
N PHE A 300 -10.29 15.25 16.67
CA PHE A 300 -9.58 14.46 17.69
C PHE A 300 -9.69 15.07 19.10
N ASP A 301 -10.11 14.28 20.09
CA ASP A 301 -10.23 14.69 21.50
C ASP A 301 -8.88 14.84 22.25
N PHE A 302 -7.77 14.50 21.59
CA PHE A 302 -6.39 14.46 22.14
C PHE A 302 -6.25 13.77 23.52
N GLU A 303 -6.96 12.68 23.76
CA GLU A 303 -6.94 11.96 25.04
C GLU A 303 -5.57 11.30 25.34
N ILE A 304 -5.05 11.53 26.55
CA ILE A 304 -3.73 11.03 26.96
C ILE A 304 -3.76 9.50 27.12
N GLY A 305 -2.96 8.81 26.30
CA GLY A 305 -2.85 7.35 26.30
C GLY A 305 -3.74 6.66 25.26
N VAL A 306 -4.60 7.39 24.55
CA VAL A 306 -5.29 6.91 23.36
C VAL A 306 -4.34 7.04 22.16
N SER A 307 -4.17 5.97 21.40
CA SER A 307 -3.46 6.06 20.12
C SER A 307 -4.41 6.55 19.03
N GLN A 308 -4.06 7.70 18.45
CA GLN A 308 -4.84 8.42 17.44
C GLN A 308 -4.15 8.31 16.08
N VAL A 309 -4.92 7.99 15.03
CA VAL A 309 -4.41 7.84 13.66
C VAL A 309 -5.32 8.55 12.65
N MET A 310 -4.75 9.46 11.87
CA MET A 310 -5.36 10.03 10.68
C MET A 310 -4.89 9.24 9.45
N VAL A 311 -5.84 8.80 8.63
CA VAL A 311 -5.59 8.10 7.37
C VAL A 311 -6.06 8.97 6.22
N ILE A 312 -5.20 9.24 5.25
CA ILE A 312 -5.48 10.09 4.09
C ILE A 312 -5.47 9.25 2.83
N PHE A 313 -6.57 9.28 2.09
CA PHE A 313 -6.63 8.78 0.72
C PHE A 313 -6.61 9.99 -0.21
N SER A 314 -5.67 10.05 -1.16
CA SER A 314 -5.47 11.13 -2.13
C SER A 314 -4.84 10.59 -3.41
N ASP A 315 -4.74 11.38 -4.48
CA ASP A 315 -3.93 11.04 -5.66
C ASP A 315 -2.49 11.61 -5.60
N ALA A 316 -2.10 12.19 -4.45
CA ALA A 316 -0.92 13.05 -4.28
C ALA A 316 -1.04 14.44 -4.96
N GLN A 317 -2.26 14.85 -5.30
CA GLN A 317 -2.69 16.24 -5.45
C GLN A 317 -2.50 17.05 -4.14
N VAL A 318 -1.80 18.19 -4.15
CA VAL A 318 -1.81 19.18 -3.05
C VAL A 318 -1.68 20.59 -3.64
N ASP A 319 -2.62 21.49 -3.33
CA ASP A 319 -2.58 22.90 -3.78
C ASP A 319 -1.95 23.87 -2.75
N ASP A 320 -1.60 23.36 -1.56
CA ASP A 320 -1.25 24.12 -0.37
C ASP A 320 -0.15 23.45 0.50
N GLU A 321 0.89 22.91 -0.14
CA GLU A 321 1.91 22.05 0.50
C GLU A 321 2.54 22.60 1.79
N ALA A 322 2.83 23.91 1.87
CA ALA A 322 3.53 24.50 3.01
C ALA A 322 2.60 24.66 4.24
N GLU A 323 1.39 25.18 4.04
CA GLU A 323 0.36 25.31 5.06
C GLU A 323 -0.13 23.93 5.53
N ALA A 324 -0.29 22.98 4.59
CA ALA A 324 -0.69 21.61 4.90
C ALA A 324 0.38 20.89 5.74
N PHE A 325 1.66 21.03 5.37
CA PHE A 325 2.76 20.51 6.18
C PHE A 325 2.76 21.12 7.59
N ALA A 326 2.60 22.43 7.71
CA ALA A 326 2.56 23.12 9.00
C ALA A 326 1.38 22.65 9.87
N ALA A 327 0.21 22.37 9.28
CA ALA A 327 -0.91 21.76 9.98
C ALA A 327 -0.60 20.34 10.48
N THR A 328 0.16 19.54 9.72
CA THR A 328 0.60 18.21 10.19
C THR A 328 1.48 18.27 11.44
N LEU A 329 2.30 19.32 11.60
CA LEU A 329 3.14 19.49 12.79
C LEU A 329 2.29 19.61 14.06
N ILE A 330 1.14 20.32 13.99
CA ILE A 330 0.23 20.48 15.12
C ILE A 330 -0.38 19.13 15.51
N LEU A 331 -0.83 18.33 14.54
CA LEU A 331 -1.35 16.99 14.78
C LEU A 331 -0.29 16.06 15.39
N LYS A 332 0.91 16.02 14.81
CA LYS A 332 2.05 15.22 15.29
C LYS A 332 2.50 15.63 16.70
N GLN A 333 2.46 16.92 17.04
CA GLN A 333 2.76 17.43 18.39
C GLN A 333 1.75 16.98 19.44
N ASN A 334 0.51 16.65 19.03
CA ASN A 334 -0.52 16.09 19.90
C ASN A 334 -0.65 14.55 19.72
N ASN A 335 0.44 13.88 19.33
CA ASN A 335 0.56 12.42 19.15
C ASN A 335 -0.35 11.77 18.09
N VAL A 336 -1.03 12.55 17.23
CA VAL A 336 -1.77 11.99 16.09
C VAL A 336 -0.78 11.49 15.05
N ASN A 337 -0.90 10.21 14.72
CA ASN A 337 -0.11 9.59 13.65
C ASN A 337 -0.81 9.76 12.30
N ILE A 338 -0.04 10.01 11.23
CA ILE A 338 -0.61 10.31 9.92
C ILE A 338 -0.12 9.28 8.90
N VAL A 339 -1.06 8.63 8.21
CA VAL A 339 -0.84 7.62 7.15
C VAL A 339 -1.48 8.10 5.86
N GLY A 340 -0.88 7.82 4.71
CA GLY A 340 -1.37 8.20 3.40
C GLY A 340 -1.44 7.04 2.39
N PHE A 341 -2.29 7.21 1.39
CA PHE A 341 -2.58 6.26 0.31
C PHE A 341 -2.84 7.02 -1.01
N GLY A 342 -2.39 6.48 -2.15
CA GLY A 342 -2.67 7.02 -3.49
C GLY A 342 -1.94 6.30 -4.63
N PHE A 343 -2.24 6.62 -5.90
CA PHE A 343 -1.68 5.89 -7.08
C PHE A 343 -0.31 6.43 -7.53
N GLU A 344 0.08 7.63 -7.11
CA GLU A 344 1.41 8.21 -7.37
C GLU A 344 2.12 8.68 -6.09
N ILE A 345 3.45 8.82 -6.18
CA ILE A 345 4.33 9.60 -5.27
C ILE A 345 5.03 10.75 -6.05
N SER A 346 5.20 10.56 -7.36
CA SER A 346 6.37 10.96 -8.13
C SER A 346 6.43 12.44 -8.56
N LYS A 347 5.82 13.36 -7.82
CA LYS A 347 5.77 14.79 -8.18
C LYS A 347 6.00 15.80 -7.05
N MET A 348 6.12 15.40 -5.78
CA MET A 348 6.06 16.35 -4.65
C MET A 348 7.24 16.28 -3.67
N GLU A 349 7.77 17.47 -3.34
CA GLU A 349 8.87 17.63 -2.39
C GLU A 349 8.43 17.51 -0.92
N PHE A 350 7.22 17.95 -0.56
CA PHE A 350 6.79 17.97 0.84
C PHE A 350 5.81 16.86 1.20
N PHE A 351 4.98 16.38 0.25
CA PHE A 351 3.88 15.44 0.54
C PHE A 351 4.31 14.20 1.37
N PRO A 352 5.40 13.46 1.09
CA PRO A 352 5.83 12.35 1.94
C PRO A 352 6.11 12.75 3.40
N SER A 353 6.61 13.97 3.64
CA SER A 353 6.93 14.48 4.98
C SER A 353 5.69 14.86 5.81
N MET A 354 4.50 14.92 5.18
CA MET A 354 3.22 15.13 5.87
C MET A 354 2.81 13.91 6.72
N PHE A 355 3.27 12.71 6.38
CA PHE A 355 2.98 11.50 7.14
C PHE A 355 3.83 11.37 8.42
N SER A 356 3.50 10.41 9.28
CA SER A 356 4.38 10.02 10.39
C SER A 356 5.69 9.42 9.87
N HIS A 357 6.75 9.45 10.67
CA HIS A 357 7.97 8.70 10.36
C HIS A 357 7.75 7.17 10.58
N PRO A 358 8.29 6.28 9.73
CA PRO A 358 9.09 6.56 8.53
C PRO A 358 8.22 7.04 7.38
N PHE A 359 8.58 8.18 6.77
CA PHE A 359 7.72 8.91 5.84
C PHE A 359 7.22 8.06 4.67
N LYS A 360 8.12 7.31 4.02
CA LYS A 360 7.75 6.39 2.93
C LYS A 360 7.11 5.08 3.36
N ASN A 361 7.18 4.70 4.63
CA ASN A 361 6.50 3.50 5.13
C ASN A 361 5.06 3.83 5.57
N ASN A 362 4.78 5.10 5.83
CA ASN A 362 3.46 5.62 6.18
C ASN A 362 2.78 6.33 5.00
N TYR A 363 3.38 6.36 3.81
CA TYR A 363 2.66 6.57 2.56
C TYR A 363 2.69 5.30 1.72
N ILE A 364 1.53 4.83 1.30
CA ILE A 364 1.39 3.53 0.64
C ILE A 364 0.87 3.75 -0.78
N THR A 365 1.79 3.64 -1.74
CA THR A 365 1.42 3.64 -3.15
C THR A 365 0.58 2.40 -3.43
N LEU A 366 -0.69 2.64 -3.72
CA LEU A 366 -1.59 1.65 -4.27
C LEU A 366 -1.31 1.63 -5.79
N GLN A 367 -0.33 0.81 -6.19
CA GLN A 367 0.08 0.70 -7.60
C GLN A 367 -0.96 -0.05 -8.45
N ASP A 368 -0.76 0.00 -9.78
CA ASP A 368 -1.84 -0.18 -10.76
C ASP A 368 -2.64 -1.47 -10.59
N TYR A 369 -3.91 -1.35 -10.94
CA TYR A 369 -4.97 -1.81 -10.04
C TYR A 369 -5.43 -3.26 -10.32
N ASP A 370 -4.59 -4.07 -10.98
CA ASP A 370 -4.71 -5.54 -11.20
C ASP A 370 -4.26 -6.38 -9.99
N ASP A 371 -3.39 -5.82 -9.13
CA ASP A 371 -2.50 -6.65 -8.32
C ASP A 371 -3.13 -7.12 -6.99
N VAL A 372 -3.33 -8.44 -6.87
CA VAL A 372 -3.72 -9.17 -5.64
C VAL A 372 -2.89 -8.75 -4.43
N LEU A 373 -1.61 -8.39 -4.64
CA LEU A 373 -0.72 -7.92 -3.58
C LEU A 373 -1.26 -6.69 -2.83
N ASN A 374 -2.12 -5.86 -3.45
CA ASN A 374 -2.71 -4.69 -2.80
C ASN A 374 -3.74 -5.04 -1.70
N LEU A 375 -4.48 -6.16 -1.83
CA LEU A 375 -5.37 -6.64 -0.76
C LEU A 375 -4.61 -7.24 0.42
N VAL A 376 -3.42 -7.79 0.16
CA VAL A 376 -2.46 -8.25 1.19
C VAL A 376 -1.87 -7.05 1.91
N LYS A 377 -1.36 -6.04 1.18
CA LYS A 377 -0.89 -4.76 1.76
C LYS A 377 -1.94 -4.13 2.67
N LEU A 378 -3.23 -4.20 2.35
CA LEU A 378 -4.30 -3.69 3.21
C LEU A 378 -4.37 -4.37 4.59
N GLN A 379 -3.98 -5.65 4.73
CA GLN A 379 -3.83 -6.27 6.04
C GLN A 379 -2.59 -5.75 6.78
N ASP A 380 -1.49 -5.51 6.07
CA ASP A 380 -0.31 -4.86 6.63
C ASP A 380 -0.63 -3.44 7.10
N VAL A 381 -1.50 -2.68 6.39
CA VAL A 381 -1.92 -1.34 6.86
C VAL A 381 -2.89 -1.41 8.03
N ALA A 382 -3.80 -2.39 8.07
CA ALA A 382 -4.62 -2.63 9.25
C ALA A 382 -3.73 -2.94 10.48
N ASN A 383 -2.67 -3.73 10.30
CA ASN A 383 -1.65 -4.03 11.33
C ASN A 383 -0.79 -2.81 11.70
N LEU A 384 -0.48 -1.94 10.74
CA LEU A 384 0.27 -0.69 10.90
C LEU A 384 -0.52 0.34 11.71
N ILE A 385 -1.77 0.64 11.29
CA ILE A 385 -2.69 1.55 11.96
C ILE A 385 -2.99 1.02 13.36
N SER A 386 -3.26 -0.28 13.49
CA SER A 386 -3.52 -0.96 14.76
C SER A 386 -2.25 -1.27 15.57
N ASN A 387 -1.10 -0.73 15.16
CA ASN A 387 0.21 -0.86 15.81
C ASN A 387 0.46 -2.25 16.41
N THR A 388 0.23 -3.32 15.66
CA THR A 388 0.09 -4.67 16.22
C THR A 388 1.46 -5.32 16.42
N GLU A 389 2.27 -5.33 15.37
CA GLU A 389 3.60 -5.95 15.32
C GLU A 389 4.47 -5.59 16.53
N ASN A 390 4.98 -6.61 17.25
CA ASN A 390 6.01 -6.39 18.26
C ASN A 390 7.38 -6.16 17.59
N ARG A 391 7.60 -4.93 17.11
CA ARG A 391 8.87 -4.51 16.48
C ARG A 391 10.06 -4.40 17.46
N CYS A 392 9.87 -4.80 18.72
CA CYS A 392 10.90 -4.95 19.74
C CYS A 392 11.35 -6.41 19.98
N HIS A 393 10.89 -7.37 19.16
CA HIS A 393 11.18 -8.80 19.33
C HIS A 393 12.69 -9.13 19.28
N THR A 394 13.18 -9.96 20.22
CA THR A 394 14.55 -10.54 20.26
C THR A 394 15.71 -9.54 20.10
N ASN A 395 16.00 -8.75 21.14
CA ASN A 395 17.22 -7.94 21.27
C ASN A 395 17.58 -7.13 20.00
N ILE A 396 16.57 -6.47 19.40
CA ILE A 396 16.79 -5.51 18.31
C ILE A 396 17.68 -4.38 18.79
N CYS A 397 17.33 -3.77 19.93
CA CYS A 397 18.21 -2.89 20.69
C CYS A 397 19.41 -3.67 21.25
N LYS A 398 20.62 -3.14 21.04
CA LYS A 398 21.89 -3.70 21.49
C LYS A 398 22.36 -3.01 22.78
N ASN A 399 23.44 -3.54 23.33
CA ASN A 399 24.13 -2.99 24.51
C ASN A 399 23.20 -2.77 25.72
N ASN A 400 22.22 -3.68 25.90
CA ASN A 400 21.20 -3.67 26.95
C ASN A 400 20.31 -2.40 26.99
N SER A 401 20.19 -1.71 25.85
CA SER A 401 19.30 -0.55 25.69
C SER A 401 17.82 -0.98 25.66
N ALA A 402 16.93 -0.20 26.26
CA ALA A 402 15.49 -0.53 26.29
C ALA A 402 14.86 -0.30 24.90
N CYS A 403 13.81 -1.05 24.58
CA CYS A 403 13.04 -0.89 23.34
C CYS A 403 11.67 -0.31 23.63
N THR A 404 11.38 0.87 23.10
CA THR A 404 10.06 1.50 23.09
C THR A 404 9.42 1.32 21.71
N LYS A 405 8.19 0.81 21.68
CA LYS A 405 7.39 0.69 20.46
C LYS A 405 6.97 2.08 20.00
N THR A 406 7.04 2.35 18.70
CA THR A 406 6.59 3.62 18.11
C THR A 406 5.77 3.36 16.85
N PHE A 407 4.99 4.34 16.40
CA PHE A 407 4.09 4.14 15.25
C PHE A 407 4.87 3.73 13.99
N ASN A 408 4.46 2.60 13.40
CA ASN A 408 5.16 1.91 12.31
C ASN A 408 6.68 1.69 12.52
N HIS A 409 7.17 1.69 13.77
CA HIS A 409 8.60 1.69 14.05
C HIS A 409 8.94 1.14 15.46
N TYR A 410 10.20 1.33 15.87
CA TYR A 410 10.65 1.18 17.26
C TYR A 410 11.73 2.24 17.54
N THR A 411 11.88 2.60 18.79
CA THR A 411 12.98 3.44 19.29
C THR A 411 13.74 2.67 20.34
N CYS A 412 15.08 2.72 20.30
CA CYS A 412 15.91 2.16 21.35
C CYS A 412 16.43 3.29 22.26
N GLU A 413 16.18 3.19 23.57
CA GLU A 413 16.68 4.13 24.57
C GLU A 413 18.13 3.80 24.90
N CYS A 414 19.05 4.42 24.17
CA CYS A 414 20.47 4.08 24.23
C CYS A 414 21.11 4.42 25.57
N ALA A 415 21.73 3.41 26.20
CA ALA A 415 22.34 3.55 27.52
C ALA A 415 23.65 4.37 27.49
N GLY A 416 23.55 5.67 27.80
CA GLY A 416 24.68 6.55 28.08
C GLY A 416 25.47 6.99 26.85
N GLN A 417 26.24 6.07 26.24
CA GLN A 417 27.24 6.40 25.22
C GLN A 417 26.88 5.97 23.79
N TYR A 418 25.95 5.03 23.60
CA TYR A 418 25.60 4.49 22.28
C TYR A 418 24.64 5.41 21.50
N SER A 419 24.67 5.32 20.16
CA SER A 419 23.73 6.02 19.27
C SER A 419 23.15 5.10 18.19
N GLY A 420 22.28 5.65 17.33
CA GLY A 420 21.60 4.93 16.25
C GLY A 420 20.34 4.17 16.70
N ASN A 421 19.48 3.83 15.75
CA ASN A 421 18.16 3.20 15.96
C ASN A 421 18.17 1.94 16.85
N LYS A 422 19.26 1.17 16.82
CA LYS A 422 19.46 -0.11 17.55
C LYS A 422 20.49 0.03 18.68
N CYS A 423 21.04 1.22 18.94
CA CYS A 423 22.07 1.46 19.95
C CYS A 423 23.36 0.62 19.77
N ASP A 424 23.71 0.29 18.53
CA ASP A 424 24.99 -0.30 18.12
C ASP A 424 25.90 0.69 17.35
N GLY A 425 25.49 1.95 17.21
CA GLY A 425 26.27 3.04 16.62
C GLY A 425 27.32 3.66 17.55
N CYS A 426 27.76 4.87 17.19
CA CYS A 426 28.88 5.61 17.79
C CYS A 426 28.86 5.67 19.33
N TYR A 427 30.06 5.64 19.92
CA TYR A 427 30.31 5.94 21.34
C TYR A 427 30.56 7.45 21.54
N ASN A 428 29.68 8.14 22.25
CA ASN A 428 29.89 9.39 23.01
C ASN A 428 30.67 10.55 22.33
N GLU A 429 30.81 10.53 21.00
CA GLU A 429 31.50 11.58 20.26
C GLU A 429 30.63 12.84 20.13
N ASN A 430 31.29 13.98 20.11
CA ASN A 430 30.67 15.28 19.89
C ASN A 430 30.90 15.68 18.43
N PHE A 431 29.84 15.87 17.65
CA PHE A 431 29.89 16.10 16.22
C PHE A 431 29.55 17.55 15.85
N ASP A 432 30.35 18.15 14.97
CA ASP A 432 29.94 19.32 14.19
C ASP A 432 29.81 18.87 12.74
N ILE A 433 28.61 18.99 12.17
CA ILE A 433 28.26 18.45 10.85
C ILE A 433 27.85 19.58 9.91
N VAL A 434 28.38 19.55 8.69
CA VAL A 434 27.85 20.36 7.58
C VAL A 434 27.34 19.45 6.50
N ILE A 435 26.07 19.62 6.17
CA ILE A 435 25.44 18.97 5.02
C ILE A 435 25.66 19.89 3.81
N VAL A 436 26.15 19.33 2.71
CA VAL A 436 26.35 20.03 1.43
C VAL A 436 25.46 19.36 0.39
N LEU A 437 24.31 19.99 0.15
CA LEU A 437 23.21 19.48 -0.67
C LEU A 437 23.28 20.05 -2.10
N ASP A 438 23.49 19.19 -3.08
CA ASP A 438 23.41 19.54 -4.49
C ASP A 438 21.95 19.80 -4.89
N ALA A 439 21.68 21.00 -5.40
CA ALA A 439 20.38 21.45 -5.88
C ALA A 439 20.42 21.79 -7.38
N SER A 440 21.44 21.29 -8.10
CA SER A 440 21.68 21.59 -9.52
C SER A 440 20.85 20.76 -10.49
N GLY A 441 20.87 21.17 -11.76
CA GLY A 441 20.08 20.56 -12.83
C GLY A 441 20.46 19.11 -13.18
N SER A 442 21.62 18.61 -12.73
CA SER A 442 22.03 17.21 -12.95
C SER A 442 21.32 16.23 -12.00
N ILE A 443 20.91 16.70 -10.81
CA ILE A 443 20.14 15.92 -9.84
C ILE A 443 18.76 15.58 -10.40
N ALA A 444 18.07 16.55 -11.02
CA ALA A 444 16.63 16.55 -11.32
C ALA A 444 15.72 16.58 -10.07
N HIS A 445 14.48 17.04 -10.26
CA HIS A 445 13.59 17.49 -9.18
C HIS A 445 13.19 16.37 -8.20
N ASP A 446 12.82 15.21 -8.73
CA ASP A 446 12.33 14.07 -7.93
C ASP A 446 13.46 13.48 -7.08
N ASN A 447 14.65 13.37 -7.67
CA ASN A 447 15.85 12.87 -6.99
C ASN A 447 16.34 13.85 -5.90
N PHE A 448 16.01 15.13 -6.02
CA PHE A 448 16.31 16.14 -5.00
C PHE A 448 15.36 16.02 -3.80
N ALA A 449 14.06 15.78 -4.02
CA ALA A 449 13.12 15.43 -2.95
C ALA A 449 13.58 14.19 -2.17
N GLU A 450 13.95 13.13 -2.89
CA GLU A 450 14.57 11.91 -2.36
C GLU A 450 15.80 12.20 -1.49
N LEU A 451 16.70 13.06 -1.97
CA LEU A 451 17.92 13.42 -1.27
C LEU A 451 17.65 14.17 0.04
N LYS A 452 16.67 15.08 0.06
CA LYS A 452 16.21 15.75 1.30
C LYS A 452 15.66 14.75 2.32
N LEU A 453 14.85 13.78 1.89
CA LEU A 453 14.32 12.74 2.78
C LEU A 453 15.44 11.86 3.37
N MET A 454 16.41 11.40 2.55
CA MET A 454 17.57 10.64 3.05
C MET A 454 18.42 11.42 4.05
N ILE A 455 18.57 12.74 3.87
CA ILE A 455 19.30 13.59 4.82
C ILE A 455 18.51 13.75 6.13
N VAL A 456 17.19 13.92 6.06
CA VAL A 456 16.31 13.95 7.25
C VAL A 456 16.41 12.63 8.03
N ASP A 457 16.36 11.49 7.35
CA ASP A 457 16.50 10.16 7.97
C ASP A 457 17.89 9.93 8.58
N TYR A 458 18.95 10.50 8.00
CA TYR A 458 20.29 10.55 8.61
C TYR A 458 20.31 11.37 9.90
N VAL A 459 19.76 12.61 9.88
CA VAL A 459 19.71 13.50 11.05
C VAL A 459 19.01 12.84 12.24
N ARG A 460 17.92 12.10 11.99
CA ARG A 460 17.14 11.39 13.02
C ARG A 460 17.91 10.32 13.80
N GLN A 461 19.03 9.81 13.27
CA GLN A 461 19.84 8.76 13.90
C GLN A 461 21.03 9.30 14.70
N LEU A 462 21.32 10.60 14.59
CA LEU A 462 22.42 11.24 15.28
C LEU A 462 22.08 11.52 16.75
N PRO A 463 23.07 11.49 17.67
CA PRO A 463 22.85 11.84 19.07
C PRO A 463 22.68 13.36 19.20
N MET A 464 21.50 13.91 18.94
CA MET A 464 21.27 15.35 18.75
C MET A 464 21.74 16.25 19.91
N ARG A 465 21.71 15.76 21.16
CA ARG A 465 22.30 16.49 22.32
C ARG A 465 23.81 16.76 22.18
N ASN A 466 24.50 15.94 21.39
CA ASN A 466 25.93 15.98 21.14
C ASN A 466 26.25 16.31 19.66
N THR A 467 25.28 16.76 18.86
CA THR A 467 25.45 16.97 17.40
C THR A 467 24.94 18.35 16.98
N ASN A 468 25.83 19.17 16.43
CA ASN A 468 25.48 20.47 15.86
C ASN A 468 25.48 20.36 14.33
N ILE A 469 24.47 20.92 13.65
CA ILE A 469 24.28 20.75 12.21
C ILE A 469 24.12 22.11 11.53
N GLY A 470 24.80 22.29 10.39
CA GLY A 470 24.58 23.38 9.45
C GLY A 470 24.32 22.84 8.03
N LEU A 471 23.70 23.66 7.16
CA LEU A 471 23.31 23.26 5.81
C LEU A 471 23.73 24.29 4.76
N VAL A 472 24.40 23.81 3.73
CA VAL A 472 24.70 24.52 2.48
C VAL A 472 23.96 23.81 1.35
N SER A 473 23.29 24.56 0.47
CA SER A 473 22.90 24.04 -0.85
C SER A 473 23.75 24.68 -1.96
N PHE A 474 23.86 24.03 -3.13
CA PHE A 474 24.58 24.61 -4.26
C PHE A 474 23.98 24.23 -5.62
N SER A 475 24.12 25.15 -6.57
CA SER A 475 24.06 24.84 -8.00
C SER A 475 25.16 25.62 -8.75
N ASP A 476 24.84 26.66 -9.53
CA ASP A 476 25.81 27.57 -10.13
C ASP A 476 26.66 28.31 -9.07
N ILE A 477 26.04 28.58 -7.91
CA ILE A 477 26.64 29.16 -6.70
C ILE A 477 26.12 28.42 -5.46
N SER A 478 26.76 28.62 -4.31
CA SER A 478 26.37 28.03 -3.02
C SER A 478 25.63 29.01 -2.12
N PHE A 479 24.62 28.52 -1.40
CA PHE A 479 23.83 29.25 -0.41
C PHE A 479 23.91 28.54 0.96
N ARG A 480 24.24 29.28 2.03
CA ARG A 480 24.09 28.80 3.41
C ARG A 480 22.62 28.90 3.79
N GLN A 481 21.96 27.77 4.03
CA GLN A 481 20.55 27.71 4.42
C GLN A 481 20.38 27.97 5.91
N PHE A 482 21.25 27.36 6.72
CA PHE A 482 21.41 27.67 8.14
C PHE A 482 22.83 27.35 8.62
N ASP A 483 23.31 28.09 9.61
CA ASP A 483 24.64 27.90 10.17
C ASP A 483 24.69 26.77 11.22
N ILE A 484 25.89 26.28 11.50
CA ILE A 484 26.11 25.27 12.55
C ILE A 484 25.74 25.91 13.90
N ASN A 485 24.95 25.21 14.73
CA ASN A 485 24.34 25.71 15.98
C ASN A 485 23.21 26.74 15.79
N GLN A 486 22.71 27.01 14.58
CA GLN A 486 21.56 27.91 14.40
C GLN A 486 20.27 27.33 14.99
N PHE A 487 20.14 26.00 14.98
CA PHE A 487 19.02 25.25 15.54
C PHE A 487 19.56 24.17 16.48
N SER A 488 18.85 23.91 17.58
CA SER A 488 19.18 22.84 18.54
C SER A 488 18.19 21.68 18.51
N GLU A 489 16.95 21.93 18.09
CA GLU A 489 15.94 20.88 18.02
C GLU A 489 15.99 20.13 16.69
N SER A 490 15.85 18.80 16.76
CA SER A 490 15.90 17.95 15.57
C SER A 490 14.80 18.31 14.57
N LEU A 491 13.62 18.71 15.05
CA LEU A 491 12.48 19.12 14.23
C LEU A 491 12.77 20.36 13.38
N GLU A 492 13.47 21.35 13.94
CA GLU A 492 13.85 22.59 13.24
C GLU A 492 14.87 22.29 12.14
N ILE A 493 15.87 21.46 12.43
CA ILE A 493 16.90 21.06 11.46
C ILE A 493 16.27 20.25 10.32
N MET A 494 15.42 19.27 10.62
CA MET A 494 14.68 18.49 9.61
C MET A 494 13.81 19.40 8.73
N TYR A 495 13.13 20.40 9.32
CA TYR A 495 12.30 21.35 8.58
C TYR A 495 13.14 22.28 7.69
N GLY A 496 14.27 22.80 8.18
CA GLY A 496 15.20 23.60 7.37
C GLY A 496 15.80 22.84 6.19
N ILE A 497 16.01 21.52 6.32
CA ILE A 497 16.37 20.64 5.20
C ILE A 497 15.22 20.57 4.21
N LEU A 498 14.00 20.23 4.65
CA LEU A 498 12.82 20.08 3.79
C LEU A 498 12.48 21.38 3.03
N LEU A 499 12.56 22.55 3.69
CA LEU A 499 12.35 23.87 3.07
C LEU A 499 13.44 24.29 2.06
N THR A 500 14.53 23.55 1.92
CA THR A 500 15.55 23.91 0.93
C THR A 500 15.01 23.64 -0.48
N ASN A 501 14.88 24.70 -1.28
CA ASN A 501 14.34 24.65 -2.64
C ASN A 501 15.33 24.02 -3.62
N TYR A 502 14.79 23.30 -4.62
CA TYR A 502 15.52 22.96 -5.84
C TYR A 502 15.85 24.23 -6.64
N ILE A 503 17.06 24.32 -7.21
CA ILE A 503 17.54 25.53 -7.92
C ILE A 503 17.70 25.25 -9.42
N GLY A 504 18.07 24.03 -9.80
CA GLY A 504 18.48 23.71 -11.17
C GLY A 504 19.77 24.43 -11.57
N GLY A 505 20.04 24.53 -12.87
CA GLY A 505 21.26 25.14 -13.40
C GLY A 505 22.47 24.18 -13.41
N ARG A 506 23.68 24.72 -13.36
CA ARG A 506 24.95 23.99 -13.39
C ARG A 506 25.39 23.54 -11.99
N SER A 507 26.49 22.79 -11.90
CA SER A 507 26.87 22.04 -10.69
C SER A 507 28.26 22.48 -10.20
N ASN A 508 28.30 23.44 -9.27
CA ASN A 508 29.51 24.06 -8.72
C ASN A 508 29.88 23.46 -7.35
N LEU A 509 30.23 22.17 -7.36
CA LEU A 509 30.63 21.41 -6.17
C LEU A 509 31.74 22.11 -5.37
N ALA A 510 32.71 22.73 -6.05
CA ALA A 510 33.76 23.53 -5.41
C ALA A 510 33.20 24.67 -4.54
N SER A 511 32.16 25.38 -5.00
CA SER A 511 31.52 26.45 -4.21
C SER A 511 30.83 25.91 -2.96
N GLY A 512 30.12 24.78 -3.07
CA GLY A 512 29.48 24.13 -1.91
C GLY A 512 30.51 23.71 -0.84
N LEU A 513 31.63 23.13 -1.27
CA LEU A 513 32.73 22.75 -0.39
C LEU A 513 33.46 23.95 0.21
N ASP A 514 33.69 25.02 -0.57
CA ASP A 514 34.29 26.27 -0.07
C ASP A 514 33.43 26.89 1.04
N GLU A 515 32.11 26.93 0.88
CA GLU A 515 31.19 27.49 1.88
C GLU A 515 31.13 26.65 3.16
N ALA A 516 31.06 25.31 3.03
CA ALA A 516 31.14 24.40 4.17
C ALA A 516 32.48 24.51 4.91
N ASN A 517 33.59 24.68 4.18
CA ASN A 517 34.91 24.87 4.77
C ASN A 517 35.01 26.18 5.57
N LYS A 518 34.34 27.27 5.14
CA LYS A 518 34.22 28.51 5.94
C LYS A 518 33.46 28.26 7.24
N MET A 519 32.34 27.55 7.19
CA MET A 519 31.54 27.20 8.38
C MET A 519 32.38 26.40 9.40
N PHE A 520 33.13 25.39 8.95
CA PHE A 520 34.07 24.65 9.80
C PHE A 520 35.26 25.48 10.32
N SER A 521 35.69 26.51 9.58
CA SER A 521 36.79 27.40 9.95
C SER A 521 36.38 28.43 11.01
N ASN A 522 35.10 28.81 11.05
CA ASN A 522 34.54 29.69 12.08
C ASN A 522 34.43 29.01 13.46
N ILE A 523 34.62 27.69 13.53
CA ILE A 523 34.48 26.88 14.74
C ILE A 523 35.85 26.39 15.23
N ASN A 524 36.25 26.84 16.41
CA ASN A 524 37.49 26.41 17.07
C ASN A 524 37.17 25.59 18.33
N ASN A 525 37.11 24.27 18.17
CA ASN A 525 36.87 23.28 19.23
C ASN A 525 37.46 21.92 18.82
N ASP A 526 37.47 20.97 19.76
CA ASP A 526 37.93 19.59 19.55
C ASP A 526 36.79 18.62 19.13
N ARG A 527 35.69 19.14 18.56
CA ARG A 527 34.55 18.32 18.10
C ARG A 527 34.89 17.68 16.75
N LYS A 528 34.36 16.47 16.52
CA LYS A 528 34.58 15.72 15.28
C LYS A 528 33.83 16.37 14.13
N LYS A 529 34.57 16.90 13.16
CA LYS A 529 34.03 17.65 12.02
C LYS A 529 33.70 16.69 10.86
N VAL A 530 32.42 16.60 10.49
CA VAL A 530 31.95 15.68 9.44
C VAL A 530 31.20 16.44 8.35
N LEU A 531 31.67 16.36 7.10
CA LEU A 531 30.95 16.88 5.94
C LEU A 531 30.17 15.74 5.28
N LEU A 532 28.84 15.86 5.25
CA LEU A 532 27.98 15.00 4.43
C LEU A 532 27.74 15.68 3.09
N LEU A 533 28.42 15.21 2.05
CA LEU A 533 28.24 15.68 0.68
C LEU A 533 27.15 14.84 0.02
N ALA A 534 26.07 15.49 -0.41
CA ALA A 534 24.91 14.86 -1.04
C ALA A 534 24.79 15.37 -2.48
N THR A 535 25.19 14.55 -3.48
CA THR A 535 25.33 14.97 -4.90
C THR A 535 25.33 13.76 -5.84
N ASP A 536 24.93 13.94 -7.10
CA ASP A 536 25.20 12.96 -8.15
C ASP A 536 26.69 12.96 -8.60
N GLY A 537 27.47 13.94 -8.16
CA GLY A 537 28.90 14.07 -8.48
C GLY A 537 29.19 14.69 -9.85
N ASN A 538 28.20 15.18 -10.59
CA ASN A 538 28.39 15.75 -11.94
C ASN A 538 28.86 17.21 -11.92
N GLY A 539 29.72 17.56 -10.95
CA GLY A 539 30.35 18.86 -10.78
C GLY A 539 31.09 19.31 -12.05
N ASN A 540 30.59 20.38 -12.67
CA ASN A 540 30.97 20.86 -14.00
C ASN A 540 31.47 22.33 -14.01
N ILE A 541 31.55 22.96 -12.84
CA ILE A 541 32.22 24.25 -12.61
C ILE A 541 33.37 24.03 -11.62
N ARG A 542 34.54 24.65 -11.87
CA ARG A 542 35.74 24.60 -11.00
C ARG A 542 36.19 23.17 -10.63
N GLN A 543 35.97 22.21 -11.53
CA GLN A 543 36.12 20.78 -11.26
C GLN A 543 37.51 20.42 -10.71
N ASP A 544 38.57 20.98 -11.29
CA ASP A 544 39.97 20.76 -10.90
C ASP A 544 40.29 21.22 -9.45
N GLU A 545 39.58 22.23 -8.94
CA GLU A 545 39.79 22.76 -7.59
C GLU A 545 39.25 21.83 -6.49
N THR A 546 38.26 20.98 -6.81
CA THR A 546 37.59 20.05 -5.89
C THR A 546 38.57 19.18 -5.11
N LEU A 547 39.60 18.66 -5.80
CA LEU A 547 40.67 17.86 -5.18
C LEU A 547 41.54 18.69 -4.24
N GLY A 548 41.80 19.95 -4.56
CA GLY A 548 42.54 20.89 -3.70
C GLY A 548 41.78 21.21 -2.42
N ILE A 549 40.50 21.57 -2.55
CA ILE A 549 39.61 21.92 -1.43
C ILE A 549 39.45 20.72 -0.49
N THR A 550 39.07 19.55 -1.01
CA THR A 550 38.86 18.33 -0.21
C THR A 550 40.15 17.84 0.46
N ASN A 551 41.32 17.98 -0.18
CA ASN A 551 42.61 17.73 0.46
C ASN A 551 42.93 18.71 1.59
N SER A 552 42.52 19.97 1.48
CA SER A 552 42.65 20.95 2.57
C SER A 552 41.76 20.56 3.75
N MET A 553 40.49 20.26 3.49
CA MET A 553 39.51 19.86 4.51
C MET A 553 39.94 18.57 5.26
N ARG A 554 40.38 17.54 4.53
CA ARG A 554 40.91 16.30 5.12
C ARG A 554 42.15 16.53 5.98
N LYS A 555 43.04 17.47 5.60
CA LYS A 555 44.20 17.87 6.42
C LYS A 555 43.81 18.65 7.67
N SER A 556 42.70 19.39 7.62
CA SER A 556 42.10 20.11 8.77
C SER A 556 41.25 19.20 9.67
N GLY A 557 41.33 17.87 9.53
CA GLY A 557 40.61 16.90 10.36
C GLY A 557 39.13 16.73 10.02
N ILE A 558 38.65 17.29 8.89
CA ILE A 558 37.26 17.14 8.46
C ILE A 558 37.09 15.81 7.72
N GLN A 559 36.29 14.91 8.29
CA GLN A 559 35.89 13.66 7.64
C GLN A 559 34.81 13.96 6.59
N ILE A 560 35.07 13.60 5.33
CA ILE A 560 34.10 13.78 4.23
C ILE A 560 33.43 12.44 3.93
N ILE A 561 32.10 12.40 3.95
CA ILE A 561 31.27 11.27 3.53
C ILE A 561 30.48 11.71 2.29
N ALA A 562 30.51 10.92 1.22
CA ALA A 562 29.79 11.22 -0.02
C ALA A 562 28.60 10.29 -0.20
N LEU A 563 27.39 10.86 -0.22
CA LEU A 563 26.11 10.23 -0.56
C LEU A 563 25.70 10.68 -1.98
N GLY A 564 25.30 9.72 -2.82
CA GLY A 564 24.86 9.99 -4.18
C GLY A 564 23.68 9.14 -4.59
N THR A 565 22.66 9.80 -5.14
CA THR A 565 21.37 9.25 -5.55
C THR A 565 21.15 9.45 -7.06
N GLY A 566 20.26 8.66 -7.64
CA GLY A 566 19.92 8.71 -9.07
C GLY A 566 20.70 7.72 -9.95
N PHE A 567 20.35 7.68 -11.23
CA PHE A 567 20.87 6.70 -12.18
C PHE A 567 22.24 7.08 -12.77
N ASN A 568 22.59 8.37 -12.79
CA ASN A 568 23.78 8.93 -13.47
C ASN A 568 24.90 9.36 -12.51
N VAL A 569 25.00 8.73 -11.33
CA VAL A 569 25.96 9.09 -10.28
C VAL A 569 27.41 8.89 -10.73
N ASN A 570 28.18 9.98 -10.76
CA ASN A 570 29.61 10.03 -11.01
C ASN A 570 30.41 9.56 -9.79
N LYS A 571 30.45 8.24 -9.61
CA LYS A 571 31.14 7.57 -8.51
C LYS A 571 32.62 7.95 -8.41
N HIS A 572 33.27 8.29 -9.53
CA HIS A 572 34.68 8.74 -9.53
C HIS A 572 34.83 10.10 -8.81
N MET A 573 34.00 11.10 -9.12
CA MET A 573 34.04 12.38 -8.41
C MET A 573 33.75 12.22 -6.93
N MET A 574 32.79 11.36 -6.57
CA MET A 574 32.52 11.03 -5.16
C MET A 574 33.72 10.40 -4.46
N HIS A 575 34.43 9.45 -5.09
CA HIS A 575 35.64 8.84 -4.53
C HIS A 575 36.78 9.85 -4.35
N VAL A 576 36.87 10.86 -5.22
CA VAL A 576 37.83 11.97 -5.11
C VAL A 576 37.48 12.90 -3.94
N ALA A 577 36.20 13.18 -3.72
CA ALA A 577 35.73 14.08 -2.67
C ALA A 577 35.71 13.43 -1.27
N ALA A 578 35.30 12.17 -1.17
CA ALA A 578 35.16 11.46 0.10
C ALA A 578 36.48 11.25 0.83
N SER A 579 36.40 10.98 2.13
CA SER A 579 37.47 10.32 2.87
C SER A 579 37.28 8.81 2.70
N HIS A 580 38.21 8.12 2.04
CA HIS A 580 38.08 6.70 1.75
C HIS A 580 37.98 5.88 3.06
N PRO A 581 37.06 4.90 3.18
CA PRO A 581 36.21 4.32 2.13
C PRO A 581 34.81 4.92 1.98
N TYR A 582 34.48 6.06 2.60
CA TYR A 582 33.10 6.54 2.81
C TYR A 582 32.41 7.15 1.57
N THR A 583 32.28 6.37 0.48
CA THR A 583 31.46 6.71 -0.69
C THR A 583 30.26 5.76 -0.79
N TYR A 584 29.05 6.33 -0.68
CA TYR A 584 27.78 5.61 -0.70
C TYR A 584 26.95 6.04 -1.90
N SER A 585 26.85 5.15 -2.88
CA SER A 585 25.92 5.30 -4.01
C SER A 585 24.66 4.49 -3.71
N ILE A 586 23.57 5.20 -3.41
CA ILE A 586 22.26 4.63 -3.16
C ILE A 586 21.50 4.68 -4.50
N PRO A 587 21.21 3.54 -5.15
CA PRO A 587 20.31 3.55 -6.30
C PRO A 587 18.91 3.93 -5.82
N ILE A 588 18.18 4.71 -6.62
CA ILE A 588 16.75 4.89 -6.40
C ILE A 588 16.11 3.51 -6.53
N SER A 589 15.49 3.05 -5.45
CA SER A 589 14.86 1.73 -5.39
C SER A 589 13.46 1.85 -4.80
N GLU A 590 12.54 1.08 -5.36
CA GLU A 590 11.12 1.02 -4.97
C GLU A 590 10.95 0.45 -3.55
N ASN A 591 12.00 -0.18 -3.01
CA ASN A 591 12.01 -0.76 -1.67
C ASN A 591 12.91 0.06 -0.72
N TYR A 592 12.32 1.05 -0.05
CA TYR A 592 13.00 1.94 0.90
C TYR A 592 13.71 1.21 2.06
N MET A 593 13.36 -0.05 2.38
CA MET A 593 14.12 -0.87 3.33
C MET A 593 15.55 -1.16 2.85
N TYR A 594 15.79 -1.23 1.53
CA TYR A 594 17.13 -1.37 0.96
C TYR A 594 17.95 -0.08 1.11
N THR A 595 17.33 1.08 0.88
CA THR A 595 17.91 2.40 1.16
C THR A 595 18.32 2.54 2.63
N TYR A 596 17.51 1.99 3.55
CA TYR A 596 17.74 2.09 4.98
C TYR A 596 19.05 1.45 5.44
N ASP A 597 19.39 0.24 5.01
CA ASP A 597 20.65 -0.42 5.40
C ASP A 597 21.90 0.28 4.82
N GLN A 598 21.77 0.92 3.65
CA GLN A 598 22.83 1.81 3.13
C GLN A 598 22.95 3.10 3.95
N LEU A 599 21.85 3.65 4.46
CA LEU A 599 21.83 4.81 5.34
C LEU A 599 22.36 4.49 6.76
N MET A 600 22.03 3.31 7.30
CA MET A 600 22.71 2.74 8.49
C MET A 600 24.22 2.63 8.27
N SER A 601 24.66 2.34 7.04
CA SER A 601 26.08 2.28 6.68
C SER A 601 26.73 3.68 6.57
N ILE A 602 25.97 4.74 6.27
CA ILE A 602 26.44 6.15 6.30
C ILE A 602 26.56 6.67 7.75
N VAL A 603 25.58 6.33 8.60
CA VAL A 603 25.69 6.56 10.05
C VAL A 603 26.89 5.76 10.60
N SER A 604 27.02 4.50 10.22
CA SER A 604 28.17 3.66 10.59
C SER A 604 29.49 4.12 9.97
N ALA A 605 29.52 4.82 8.83
CA ALA A 605 30.73 5.46 8.29
C ALA A 605 31.22 6.61 9.19
N SER A 606 30.29 7.26 9.89
CA SER A 606 30.62 8.22 10.94
C SER A 606 31.27 7.53 12.16
N CYS A 607 31.19 6.19 12.28
CA CYS A 607 31.54 5.38 13.46
C CYS A 607 32.54 4.20 13.24
N ASN A 608 32.76 3.74 12.00
CA ASN A 608 33.50 2.54 11.54
C ASN A 608 33.03 1.14 12.06
N TYR A 609 32.15 0.43 11.32
CA TYR A 609 31.79 -0.99 11.59
C TYR A 609 31.15 -1.75 10.40
N GLU A 610 31.22 -3.11 10.36
CA GLU A 610 30.62 -4.03 9.34
C GLU A 610 30.22 -5.43 9.91
N LYS A 611 29.37 -6.22 9.22
CA LYS A 611 29.00 -7.62 9.61
C LYS A 611 28.40 -8.53 8.51
N ASN A 612 28.23 -9.84 8.79
CA ASN A 612 27.85 -10.93 7.86
C ASN A 612 26.65 -11.81 8.32
N CYS A 613 26.15 -12.71 7.44
CA CYS A 613 24.83 -13.39 7.50
C CYS A 613 24.82 -14.87 8.00
N PRO A 614 23.73 -15.37 8.64
CA PRO A 614 23.50 -16.79 8.99
C PRO A 614 22.35 -17.48 8.20
N ASN A 615 22.22 -18.82 8.30
CA ASN A 615 21.26 -19.65 7.54
C ASN A 615 19.94 -19.94 8.29
N ASN A 616 18.80 -20.02 7.58
CA ASN A 616 17.59 -20.78 7.96
C ASN A 616 16.58 -20.93 6.79
N CYS A 617 16.41 -22.15 6.25
CA CYS A 617 15.34 -22.52 5.32
C CYS A 617 14.93 -23.99 5.60
N ASN A 618 13.63 -24.29 5.66
CA ASN A 618 13.12 -25.64 5.97
C ASN A 618 12.96 -26.51 4.71
N PHE A 619 12.77 -27.83 4.93
CA PHE A 619 12.45 -28.85 3.92
C PHE A 619 13.31 -28.81 2.64
N SER A 620 14.62 -28.58 2.83
CA SER A 620 15.66 -28.54 1.78
C SER A 620 15.55 -27.38 0.78
N GLY A 621 14.93 -26.26 1.17
CA GLY A 621 14.99 -25.02 0.39
C GLY A 621 16.37 -24.37 0.40
N ASN A 622 16.85 -23.94 -0.77
CA ASN A 622 18.16 -23.25 -0.89
C ASN A 622 18.09 -21.80 -0.40
N CYS A 623 19.11 -21.39 0.34
CA CYS A 623 19.33 -20.00 0.76
C CYS A 623 20.23 -19.27 -0.25
N SER A 624 19.86 -18.05 -0.66
CA SER A 624 20.70 -17.16 -1.48
C SER A 624 20.90 -15.80 -0.83
N THR A 625 22.01 -15.13 -1.12
CA THR A 625 22.37 -13.83 -0.51
C THR A 625 22.66 -12.78 -1.59
N ARG A 626 22.09 -11.58 -1.44
CA ARG A 626 22.46 -10.38 -2.21
C ARG A 626 22.43 -9.17 -1.29
N PHE A 627 23.50 -8.38 -1.28
CA PHE A 627 23.64 -7.14 -0.50
C PHE A 627 23.38 -7.21 1.03
N GLY A 628 23.25 -8.40 1.61
CA GLY A 628 23.12 -8.62 3.06
C GLY A 628 21.87 -9.39 3.51
N LEU A 629 20.86 -9.55 2.64
CA LEU A 629 19.59 -10.22 2.95
C LEU A 629 19.49 -11.63 2.31
N HIS A 630 18.54 -12.45 2.80
CA HIS A 630 18.40 -13.87 2.46
C HIS A 630 16.97 -14.28 2.04
N SER A 631 16.84 -15.38 1.28
CA SER A 631 15.55 -15.92 0.78
C SER A 631 15.60 -17.44 0.55
N CYS A 632 14.43 -18.11 0.50
CA CYS A 632 14.26 -19.57 0.36
C CYS A 632 13.44 -19.98 -0.89
N GLN A 633 13.53 -21.23 -1.34
CA GLN A 633 12.70 -21.82 -2.43
C GLN A 633 12.09 -23.18 -2.00
N CYS A 634 10.87 -23.51 -2.48
CA CYS A 634 10.08 -24.70 -2.08
C CYS A 634 9.93 -25.77 -3.18
N ASN A 635 9.47 -26.97 -2.79
CA ASN A 635 9.24 -28.13 -3.69
C ASN A 635 7.74 -28.38 -3.96
N SER A 636 7.43 -29.04 -5.09
CA SER A 636 6.13 -29.07 -5.79
C SER A 636 4.87 -29.51 -5.05
N ASN A 637 4.97 -30.10 -3.86
CA ASN A 637 3.83 -30.68 -3.14
C ASN A 637 3.46 -29.91 -1.86
N TYR A 638 4.13 -28.78 -1.61
CA TYR A 638 4.01 -27.94 -0.42
C TYR A 638 4.06 -26.46 -0.82
N VAL A 639 3.23 -25.62 -0.20
CA VAL A 639 3.14 -24.16 -0.45
C VAL A 639 3.37 -23.39 0.84
N GLY A 640 3.83 -22.14 0.79
CA GLY A 640 4.01 -21.28 1.97
C GLY A 640 5.44 -20.76 2.16
N LYS A 641 5.62 -19.73 3.00
CA LYS A 641 6.89 -18.98 3.19
C LYS A 641 8.08 -19.86 3.63
N TYR A 642 7.78 -20.99 4.28
CA TYR A 642 8.75 -22.01 4.70
C TYR A 642 8.32 -23.45 4.31
N CYS A 643 7.37 -23.57 3.36
CA CYS A 643 6.84 -24.78 2.67
C CYS A 643 5.94 -25.77 3.51
N ASP A 644 4.61 -25.77 3.30
CA ASP A 644 3.60 -26.41 4.19
C ASP A 644 2.25 -27.03 3.63
N THR A 645 1.29 -26.31 3.01
CA THR A 645 -0.20 -26.65 3.09
C THR A 645 -0.90 -27.41 1.89
N GLN A 646 -2.13 -27.98 2.06
CA GLN A 646 -2.95 -28.80 1.08
C GLN A 646 -4.51 -28.84 1.34
N CYS A 647 -5.41 -29.33 0.42
CA CYS A 647 -6.91 -29.13 0.48
C CYS A 647 -7.86 -30.10 -0.36
N SER A 648 -9.13 -30.40 0.06
CA SER A 648 -10.32 -31.00 -0.70
C SER A 648 -11.59 -31.24 0.20
N GLY A 649 -12.88 -31.50 -0.18
CA GLY A 649 -13.72 -31.47 -1.43
C GLY A 649 -15.25 -31.86 -1.25
N ARG A 650 -16.26 -31.44 -2.09
CA ARG A 650 -17.76 -31.62 -1.89
C ARG A 650 -18.76 -31.42 -3.13
N PRO A 651 -20.13 -31.31 -2.99
CA PRO A 651 -21.15 -30.91 -4.03
C PRO A 651 -22.16 -29.74 -3.68
N VAL A 652 -22.84 -29.09 -4.67
CA VAL A 652 -23.56 -27.75 -4.58
C VAL A 652 -24.66 -27.47 -5.66
N ASP A 653 -25.60 -26.51 -5.44
CA ASP A 653 -26.60 -25.95 -6.41
C ASP A 653 -26.11 -24.68 -7.16
N VAL A 654 -26.45 -24.46 -8.46
CA VAL A 654 -25.90 -23.33 -9.26
C VAL A 654 -26.85 -22.65 -10.27
N VAL A 655 -26.93 -21.31 -10.23
CA VAL A 655 -27.39 -20.42 -11.31
C VAL A 655 -26.20 -19.97 -12.17
N LEU A 656 -26.39 -19.93 -13.49
CA LEU A 656 -25.49 -19.29 -14.45
C LEU A 656 -26.15 -18.04 -15.03
N ILE A 657 -25.50 -16.88 -14.96
CA ILE A 657 -25.93 -15.61 -15.57
C ILE A 657 -24.95 -15.27 -16.72
N ILE A 658 -25.46 -14.96 -17.91
CA ILE A 658 -24.64 -14.67 -19.10
C ILE A 658 -25.11 -13.44 -19.87
N ASP A 659 -24.16 -12.54 -20.12
CA ASP A 659 -24.32 -11.33 -20.94
C ASP A 659 -24.35 -11.64 -22.46
N TYR A 660 -25.22 -10.95 -23.20
CA TYR A 660 -25.24 -10.94 -24.68
C TYR A 660 -25.32 -9.52 -25.29
N THR A 661 -24.87 -8.52 -24.54
CA THR A 661 -24.82 -7.12 -24.97
C THR A 661 -23.80 -6.86 -26.08
N SER A 662 -23.92 -5.69 -26.70
CA SER A 662 -22.98 -5.21 -27.71
C SER A 662 -21.77 -4.56 -27.05
N GLY A 663 -20.79 -5.38 -26.64
CA GLY A 663 -19.44 -4.92 -26.33
C GLY A 663 -18.90 -4.02 -27.45
N VAL A 664 -18.39 -2.84 -27.08
CA VAL A 664 -18.26 -1.67 -27.98
C VAL A 664 -17.37 -1.94 -29.20
N GLU A 665 -17.97 -2.02 -30.39
CA GLU A 665 -17.23 -2.13 -31.67
C GLU A 665 -17.77 -1.19 -32.78
N GLU A 666 -18.73 -0.30 -32.49
CA GLU A 666 -19.45 0.50 -33.51
C GLU A 666 -19.29 2.04 -33.39
N TYR A 667 -18.27 2.54 -32.67
CA TYR A 667 -18.07 3.98 -32.44
C TYR A 667 -16.69 4.56 -32.84
N TYR A 668 -16.09 4.05 -33.92
CA TYR A 668 -14.96 4.69 -34.61
C TYR A 668 -15.10 4.65 -36.14
N ASN A 669 -15.98 5.48 -36.71
CA ASN A 669 -16.04 5.73 -38.16
C ASN A 669 -16.83 7.00 -38.59
N VAL A 670 -16.51 8.16 -38.02
CA VAL A 670 -16.64 9.49 -38.67
C VAL A 670 -15.45 10.36 -38.23
#